data_AF-A0A2T6DZT0-F1
#
_entry.id   AF-A0A2T6DZT0-F1
#
_cell.length_a   1.000
_cell.length_b   1.000
_cell.length_c   1.000
_cell.angle_alpha   90.00
_cell.angle_beta   90.00
_cell.angle_gamma   90.00
#
_symmetry.space_group_name_H-M   'P 1'
#
loop_
_entity.id
_entity.type
_entity.pdbx_description
1 polymer ?
#
loop_
_entity_poly.entity_id
_entity_poly.type
_entity_poly.pdbx_seq_one_letter_code
_entity_poly.pdbx_strand_id
1 'polypeptide(L)'
;MMPLPVVAFSRSTATAGTVAARSCAFRRLTLAVILGLAALTEARAFSVERMTTNGRAHPLGIGGDDISFAWAIDSDARGTVQSAYQVRLGSSESGADVWDSGRVASDRQIDIALPAGVWLAPATRYYWQVRIWDGHGVPSEWSSPAWFETGLSSDDWRGARWITHRAISREPQPAAGKASLPLLRRAVRLSKPIKRARLYASAHGIYQVWLNGEKVGDQFLAPGWTDYVRRQQAQTYDVTSQLHAGENVIGAALGDGWYRGKVGLGWHHVYGDTLALIARLRVDYADGSTEDIVTDGDWSSAEGPFVRADLQDGESYDARLEQRGWSRPEFDASKWTAATVVPADTTSLVPQPDEPVRATAVLTARTCATTAPGEYVYDFGQNLVGVARVKLTGRAGQTVRLRHAEELVRQGERKGRLYTENLRSAGATDSYTFARDETVQYQPTFTQHGFRYVEITGVDAPPDAGDVQAVVLGSDLPNTGDLQLSNAMLDQLVRNIRWGQRSNFVSIPTDTPARDERLGWTGDIAVFAPTACRYQDTRAFLSKWMDDVRDAQRADGNIPAVVPQPRDYFSATGVGWSDAFIAVPYAVWRATGDTRIVRRNWDWIWRFYRFVHESATHDGNLLEEGRSSWFSGDWLNLEGVDRLAEHRVIATAYFAEDTRMMAEMAAAIGETAQATECATLLPKIRAAFVAAYRHADGSLEMGTQTVYAMALGMGLIEDPSQRKETAAKFVEKLAADNYHLKTGFLGTPWLLPALSRIDRDDLAMRLLLNEDYPSWGFEVRMGATTMWERWNSIRADGSFGPVDMNSFNHYAYGAVGDWLFGHLGGVQILEAGYRKFRVAPAVGLGGLNHARCALQTPYGGVSCEWTLAQRELKLVVAVPANTSAEVVLPVKRADLVSESGKPVADASGVTRTVVTDEGLSLTVGSGRYEFSVPREP
;
A
#
# COMPACT_ATOMS: atom_id res chain seq x y z
N MET A 1 70.44 5.74 0.12
CA MET A 1 71.86 5.36 0.25
C MET A 1 72.06 4.00 -0.43
N MET A 2 73.28 3.75 -0.93
CA MET A 2 73.71 2.66 -1.83
C MET A 2 73.94 1.29 -1.11
N PRO A 3 74.29 0.16 -1.80
CA PRO A 3 74.32 -0.13 -3.26
C PRO A 3 73.77 -1.51 -3.73
N LEU A 4 73.78 -1.71 -5.07
CA LEU A 4 73.83 -2.97 -5.87
C LEU A 4 75.16 -3.76 -5.65
N PRO A 5 75.46 -5.01 -6.17
CA PRO A 5 75.14 -5.61 -7.49
C PRO A 5 74.84 -7.16 -7.55
N VAL A 6 74.16 -7.74 -8.59
CA VAL A 6 74.55 -8.32 -9.93
C VAL A 6 75.32 -9.68 -9.93
N VAL A 7 75.11 -10.51 -10.97
CA VAL A 7 75.88 -11.71 -11.49
C VAL A 7 75.46 -13.11 -10.95
N ALA A 8 75.51 -14.28 -11.66
CA ALA A 8 75.26 -14.68 -13.08
C ALA A 8 75.33 -16.23 -13.29
N PHE A 9 74.61 -16.77 -14.28
CA PHE A 9 74.96 -17.89 -15.21
C PHE A 9 75.44 -19.32 -14.78
N SER A 10 74.55 -20.31 -15.01
CA SER A 10 74.66 -21.40 -16.03
C SER A 10 75.47 -22.73 -15.84
N ARG A 11 74.95 -23.77 -16.55
CA ARG A 11 75.58 -25.06 -17.02
C ARG A 11 75.94 -26.12 -15.95
N SER A 12 76.05 -27.43 -16.24
CA SER A 12 75.44 -28.36 -17.24
C SER A 12 75.84 -29.82 -16.90
N THR A 13 75.51 -30.82 -17.74
CA THR A 13 75.86 -32.28 -17.69
C THR A 13 75.25 -33.08 -16.53
N ALA A 14 74.47 -34.17 -16.71
CA ALA A 14 74.62 -35.40 -17.51
C ALA A 14 75.74 -36.32 -16.93
N THR A 15 75.61 -37.66 -16.78
CA THR A 15 74.85 -38.71 -17.51
C THR A 15 74.62 -39.98 -16.66
N ALA A 16 73.60 -40.80 -17.01
CA ALA A 16 73.42 -42.26 -16.72
C ALA A 16 73.50 -42.73 -15.23
N GLY A 17 72.73 -43.68 -14.70
CA GLY A 17 71.72 -44.65 -15.15
C GLY A 17 71.43 -45.61 -13.96
N THR A 18 70.65 -46.70 -13.97
CA THR A 18 69.75 -47.34 -14.95
C THR A 18 68.80 -48.29 -14.13
N VAL A 19 67.82 -48.95 -14.76
CA VAL A 19 67.06 -50.14 -14.25
C VAL A 19 66.02 -49.93 -13.12
N ALA A 20 64.78 -49.78 -13.58
CA ALA A 20 63.58 -50.56 -13.20
C ALA A 20 62.87 -50.42 -11.82
N ALA A 21 61.60 -50.01 -11.95
CA ALA A 21 60.42 -50.73 -11.45
C ALA A 21 60.22 -50.93 -9.93
N ARG A 22 59.68 -49.88 -9.28
CA ARG A 22 58.32 -49.85 -8.70
C ARG A 22 58.02 -48.44 -8.17
N SER A 23 56.75 -48.12 -7.88
CA SER A 23 56.29 -46.84 -7.27
C SER A 23 56.03 -45.61 -8.17
N CYS A 24 55.72 -45.76 -9.47
CA CYS A 24 55.23 -44.63 -10.29
C CYS A 24 53.69 -44.43 -10.27
N ALA A 25 52.93 -45.36 -9.69
CA ALA A 25 51.46 -45.24 -9.57
C ALA A 25 51.01 -44.35 -8.40
N PHE A 26 51.80 -44.26 -7.31
CA PHE A 26 51.35 -43.68 -6.04
C PHE A 26 51.71 -42.19 -5.82
N ARG A 27 52.38 -41.53 -6.77
CA ARG A 27 52.72 -40.09 -6.68
C ARG A 27 52.04 -39.19 -7.72
N ARG A 28 51.41 -39.76 -8.77
CA ARG A 28 50.53 -38.99 -9.66
C ARG A 28 49.08 -38.93 -9.15
N LEU A 29 48.64 -39.93 -8.38
CA LEU A 29 47.32 -39.92 -7.76
C LEU A 29 47.22 -38.86 -6.65
N THR A 30 48.25 -38.68 -5.81
CA THR A 30 48.20 -37.72 -4.69
C THR A 30 48.15 -36.27 -5.14
N LEU A 31 48.87 -35.90 -6.21
CA LEU A 31 48.85 -34.51 -6.71
C LEU A 31 47.58 -34.21 -7.52
N ALA A 32 47.04 -35.19 -8.23
CA ALA A 32 45.72 -35.08 -8.88
C ALA A 32 44.56 -35.06 -7.87
N VAL A 33 44.70 -35.71 -6.71
CA VAL A 33 43.73 -35.61 -5.61
C VAL A 33 43.84 -34.25 -4.90
N ILE A 34 45.05 -33.72 -4.68
CA ILE A 34 45.22 -32.42 -4.01
C ILE A 34 44.82 -31.23 -4.91
N LEU A 35 45.05 -31.31 -6.24
CA LEU A 35 44.53 -30.31 -7.19
C LEU A 35 43.07 -30.58 -7.63
N GLY A 36 42.59 -31.82 -7.54
CA GLY A 36 41.20 -32.18 -7.81
C GLY A 36 40.24 -31.84 -6.66
N LEU A 37 40.73 -31.80 -5.41
CA LEU A 37 39.99 -31.28 -4.25
C LEU A 37 40.01 -29.74 -4.17
N ALA A 38 40.93 -29.07 -4.86
CA ALA A 38 40.98 -27.61 -4.96
C ALA A 38 40.01 -27.02 -6.02
N ALA A 39 39.31 -27.87 -6.78
CA ALA A 39 38.36 -27.48 -7.83
C ALA A 39 36.88 -27.71 -7.45
N LEU A 40 36.60 -27.96 -6.16
CA LEU A 40 35.25 -28.31 -5.67
C LEU A 40 34.85 -27.57 -4.38
N THR A 41 35.18 -26.28 -4.29
CA THR A 41 34.40 -25.27 -3.55
C THR A 41 34.78 -23.86 -4.05
N GLU A 42 34.31 -23.49 -5.24
CA GLU A 42 33.82 -22.11 -5.35
C GLU A 42 32.63 -22.02 -4.40
N ALA A 43 32.88 -21.48 -3.20
CA ALA A 43 31.82 -21.16 -2.27
C ALA A 43 30.94 -20.12 -2.95
N ARG A 44 29.81 -20.57 -3.52
CA ARG A 44 28.80 -19.72 -4.13
C ARG A 44 28.43 -18.67 -3.09
N ALA A 45 28.78 -17.42 -3.34
CA ALA A 45 28.46 -16.35 -2.41
C ALA A 45 26.93 -16.19 -2.38
N PHE A 46 26.35 -16.37 -1.20
CA PHE A 46 24.99 -15.97 -0.90
C PHE A 46 24.98 -15.26 0.44
N SER A 47 24.13 -14.24 0.55
CA SER A 47 24.01 -13.41 1.74
C SER A 47 22.54 -13.15 2.05
N VAL A 48 22.26 -12.73 3.28
CA VAL A 48 20.91 -12.33 3.68
C VAL A 48 20.81 -10.81 3.58
N GLU A 49 19.78 -10.34 2.87
CA GLU A 49 19.47 -8.92 2.72
C GLU A 49 17.99 -8.61 3.02
N ARG A 50 17.63 -7.32 2.97
CA ARG A 50 16.25 -6.81 3.08
C ARG A 50 15.46 -7.38 4.26
N MET A 51 16.15 -7.49 5.39
CA MET A 51 15.58 -7.91 6.65
C MET A 51 14.45 -6.94 7.07
N THR A 52 13.28 -7.50 7.36
CA THR A 52 12.12 -6.74 7.83
C THR A 52 11.56 -7.31 9.12
N THR A 53 11.11 -6.41 9.99
CA THR A 53 10.30 -6.75 11.16
C THR A 53 8.89 -6.30 10.89
N ASN A 54 7.92 -7.22 11.01
CA ASN A 54 6.50 -6.97 10.70
C ASN A 54 6.23 -6.45 9.27
N GLY A 55 7.15 -6.75 8.33
CA GLY A 55 7.11 -6.28 6.93
C GLY A 55 7.84 -4.95 6.68
N ARG A 56 8.32 -4.26 7.71
CA ARG A 56 8.96 -2.94 7.62
C ARG A 56 10.46 -3.03 7.89
N ALA A 57 11.26 -2.21 7.21
CA ALA A 57 12.68 -2.07 7.50
C ALA A 57 12.88 -1.12 8.69
N HIS A 58 13.67 -1.55 9.68
CA HIS A 58 14.04 -0.76 10.86
C HIS A 58 12.90 0.02 11.56
N PRO A 59 11.76 -0.63 11.88
CA PRO A 59 10.59 0.08 12.41
C PRO A 59 10.85 0.63 13.82
N LEU A 60 10.51 1.91 14.01
CA LEU A 60 10.62 2.64 15.27
C LEU A 60 9.23 2.84 15.88
N GLY A 61 9.04 2.37 17.12
CA GLY A 61 7.83 2.58 17.88
C GLY A 61 6.67 1.64 17.52
N ILE A 62 6.95 0.36 17.25
CA ILE A 62 5.90 -0.63 16.95
C ILE A 62 5.41 -1.38 18.20
N GLY A 63 4.26 -2.05 18.09
CA GLY A 63 3.77 -3.00 19.11
C GLY A 63 4.76 -4.16 19.33
N GLY A 64 4.79 -4.68 20.56
CA GLY A 64 5.70 -5.77 20.96
C GLY A 64 5.05 -7.16 21.02
N ASP A 65 3.76 -7.24 20.70
CA ASP A 65 2.84 -8.37 20.95
C ASP A 65 2.66 -9.33 19.76
N ASP A 66 3.13 -8.96 18.56
CA ASP A 66 3.11 -9.78 17.35
C ASP A 66 4.31 -9.45 16.46
N ILE A 67 5.52 -9.75 16.96
CA ILE A 67 6.77 -9.56 16.24
C ILE A 67 7.07 -10.76 15.36
N SER A 68 7.33 -10.48 14.08
CA SER A 68 7.79 -11.45 13.09
C SER A 68 8.95 -10.92 12.26
N PHE A 69 9.75 -11.85 11.76
CA PHE A 69 10.92 -11.58 10.94
C PHE A 69 10.72 -12.14 9.53
N ALA A 70 11.23 -11.42 8.53
CA ALA A 70 11.36 -11.92 7.17
C ALA A 70 12.64 -11.38 6.52
N TRP A 71 13.18 -12.12 5.54
CA TRP A 71 14.40 -11.76 4.83
C TRP A 71 14.40 -12.24 3.38
N ALA A 72 15.16 -11.56 2.53
CA ALA A 72 15.50 -12.00 1.19
C ALA A 72 16.90 -12.63 1.17
N ILE A 73 17.17 -13.46 0.15
CA ILE A 73 18.46 -14.11 -0.03
C ILE A 73 19.05 -13.60 -1.35
N ASP A 74 20.20 -12.95 -1.26
CA ASP A 74 20.96 -12.53 -2.44
C ASP A 74 21.94 -13.63 -2.85
N SER A 75 22.02 -13.91 -4.16
CA SER A 75 22.87 -14.96 -4.72
C SER A 75 22.94 -14.89 -6.25
N ASP A 76 24.16 -14.85 -6.81
CA ASP A 76 24.40 -15.00 -8.25
C ASP A 76 24.14 -16.43 -8.78
N ALA A 77 23.98 -17.40 -7.88
CA ALA A 77 23.91 -18.81 -8.24
C ALA A 77 22.48 -19.26 -8.60
N ARG A 78 22.33 -19.86 -9.79
CA ARG A 78 21.07 -20.51 -10.18
C ARG A 78 20.72 -21.67 -9.24
N GLY A 79 19.45 -21.75 -8.86
CA GLY A 79 18.89 -22.81 -8.02
C GLY A 79 19.23 -22.71 -6.54
N THR A 80 19.71 -21.56 -6.05
CA THR A 80 19.88 -21.31 -4.60
C THR A 80 18.54 -21.44 -3.87
N VAL A 81 18.53 -22.26 -2.82
CA VAL A 81 17.41 -22.57 -1.91
C VAL A 81 17.90 -22.61 -0.45
N GLN A 82 16.99 -22.39 0.51
CA GLN A 82 17.28 -22.46 1.94
C GLN A 82 16.91 -23.85 2.50
N SER A 83 17.82 -24.49 3.24
CA SER A 83 17.54 -25.75 3.98
C SER A 83 17.33 -25.55 5.49
N ALA A 84 17.91 -24.49 6.05
CA ALA A 84 17.77 -24.12 7.45
C ALA A 84 18.02 -22.63 7.67
N TYR A 85 17.58 -22.11 8.81
CA TYR A 85 17.92 -20.76 9.29
C TYR A 85 18.30 -20.78 10.77
N GLN A 86 18.89 -19.68 11.24
CA GLN A 86 19.04 -19.36 12.66
C GLN A 86 18.89 -17.85 12.84
N VAL A 87 17.94 -17.45 13.69
CA VAL A 87 17.72 -16.04 14.09
C VAL A 87 18.26 -15.83 15.50
N ARG A 88 18.86 -14.66 15.72
CA ARG A 88 19.26 -14.14 17.04
C ARG A 88 18.63 -12.78 17.26
N LEU A 89 18.22 -12.53 18.50
CA LEU A 89 17.61 -11.29 18.98
C LEU A 89 18.24 -10.91 20.32
N GLY A 90 18.65 -9.66 20.46
CA GLY A 90 19.31 -9.17 21.66
C GLY A 90 19.13 -7.67 21.92
N SER A 91 19.58 -7.24 23.10
CA SER A 91 19.60 -5.83 23.52
C SER A 91 20.79 -5.03 22.94
N SER A 92 21.68 -5.69 22.20
CA SER A 92 22.85 -5.12 21.52
C SER A 92 23.07 -5.78 20.16
N GLU A 93 23.82 -5.13 19.26
CA GLU A 93 24.01 -5.56 17.86
C GLU A 93 24.54 -6.99 17.68
N SER A 94 25.34 -7.49 18.64
CA SER A 94 25.87 -8.86 18.66
C SER A 94 25.23 -9.74 19.76
N GLY A 95 24.14 -9.27 20.37
CA GLY A 95 23.44 -9.94 21.46
C GLY A 95 22.51 -11.06 20.98
N ALA A 96 22.36 -12.08 21.83
CA ALA A 96 21.36 -13.13 21.70
C ALA A 96 20.67 -13.40 23.06
N ASP A 97 20.62 -12.35 23.89
CA ASP A 97 20.14 -12.36 25.27
C ASP A 97 18.60 -12.40 25.40
N VAL A 98 17.88 -12.18 24.29
CA VAL A 98 16.41 -12.22 24.25
C VAL A 98 15.93 -13.51 23.60
N TRP A 99 16.52 -13.90 22.46
CA TRP A 99 16.21 -15.16 21.78
C TRP A 99 17.34 -15.60 20.84
N ASP A 100 17.62 -16.91 20.80
CA ASP A 100 18.34 -17.59 19.72
C ASP A 100 17.48 -18.79 19.29
N SER A 101 17.11 -18.88 18.02
CA SER A 101 16.28 -19.99 17.51
C SER A 101 17.01 -21.34 17.48
N GLY A 102 18.34 -21.34 17.59
CA GLY A 102 19.18 -22.44 17.14
C GLY A 102 19.04 -22.66 15.62
N ARG A 103 19.70 -23.70 15.09
CA ARG A 103 19.52 -24.10 13.69
C ARG A 103 18.15 -24.77 13.51
N VAL A 104 17.22 -24.07 12.88
CA VAL A 104 15.88 -24.57 12.53
C VAL A 104 15.93 -25.13 11.10
N ALA A 105 15.65 -26.43 10.93
CA ALA A 105 15.54 -27.06 9.62
C ALA A 105 14.22 -26.65 8.94
N SER A 106 14.27 -25.60 8.13
CA SER A 106 13.12 -25.05 7.41
C SER A 106 13.57 -24.16 6.25
N ASP A 107 12.80 -24.19 5.18
CA ASP A 107 12.88 -23.31 4.01
C ASP A 107 12.07 -22.01 4.18
N ARG A 108 11.39 -21.79 5.31
CA ARG A 108 10.64 -20.55 5.57
C ARG A 108 11.60 -19.37 5.79
N GLN A 109 11.26 -18.23 5.18
CA GLN A 109 11.94 -16.93 5.36
C GLN A 109 10.96 -15.75 5.55
N ILE A 110 9.68 -16.05 5.73
CA ILE A 110 8.58 -15.09 5.89
C ILE A 110 7.74 -15.51 7.09
N ASP A 111 7.31 -14.52 7.87
CA ASP A 111 6.52 -14.71 9.08
C ASP A 111 7.20 -15.69 10.06
N ILE A 112 8.48 -15.44 10.32
CA ILE A 112 9.22 -16.11 11.38
C ILE A 112 8.86 -15.41 12.70
N ALA A 113 7.76 -15.84 13.28
CA ALA A 113 7.22 -15.29 14.52
C ALA A 113 8.16 -15.50 15.71
N LEU A 114 8.17 -14.52 16.62
CA LEU A 114 8.83 -14.65 17.91
C LEU A 114 8.13 -15.75 18.76
N PRO A 115 8.85 -16.59 19.51
CA PRO A 115 8.23 -17.63 20.32
C PRO A 115 7.30 -17.07 21.40
N ALA A 116 6.19 -17.77 21.66
CA ALA A 116 5.29 -17.45 22.75
C ALA A 116 6.02 -17.41 24.10
N GLY A 117 5.73 -16.39 24.92
CA GLY A 117 6.37 -16.17 26.22
C GLY A 117 7.64 -15.31 26.19
N VAL A 118 8.19 -14.96 25.02
CA VAL A 118 9.22 -13.92 24.92
C VAL A 118 8.54 -12.55 25.08
N TRP A 119 8.77 -11.89 26.21
CA TRP A 119 8.24 -10.55 26.46
C TRP A 119 9.24 -9.48 26.03
N LEU A 120 8.77 -8.50 25.26
CA LEU A 120 9.55 -7.36 24.83
C LEU A 120 9.20 -6.14 25.65
N ALA A 121 10.22 -5.50 26.23
CA ALA A 121 10.05 -4.30 27.01
C ALA A 121 9.61 -3.13 26.11
N PRO A 122 8.76 -2.21 26.62
CA PRO A 122 8.38 -0.98 25.93
C PRO A 122 9.57 -0.02 25.79
N ALA A 123 9.51 0.90 24.82
CA ALA A 123 10.54 1.92 24.58
C ALA A 123 11.99 1.37 24.45
N THR A 124 12.11 0.14 23.94
CA THR A 124 13.36 -0.64 23.93
C THR A 124 13.75 -1.02 22.52
N ARG A 125 15.01 -0.77 22.16
CA ARG A 125 15.56 -1.17 20.87
C ARG A 125 16.11 -2.58 20.97
N TYR A 126 15.72 -3.41 20.02
CA TYR A 126 16.19 -4.78 19.86
C TYR A 126 16.92 -4.90 18.52
N TYR A 127 18.05 -5.60 18.54
CA TYR A 127 18.83 -5.92 17.36
C TYR A 127 18.65 -7.39 17.03
N TRP A 128 18.58 -7.72 15.75
CA TRP A 128 18.48 -9.10 15.30
C TRP A 128 19.36 -9.37 14.09
N GLN A 129 19.85 -10.61 14.04
CA GLN A 129 20.64 -11.14 12.94
C GLN A 129 20.04 -12.48 12.51
N VAL A 130 20.24 -12.83 11.24
CA VAL A 130 19.93 -14.14 10.72
C VAL A 130 21.12 -14.70 9.94
N ARG A 131 21.29 -16.00 9.99
CA ARG A 131 22.09 -16.75 9.01
C ARG A 131 21.28 -17.93 8.49
N ILE A 132 21.62 -18.38 7.30
CA ILE A 132 20.92 -19.46 6.61
C ILE A 132 21.87 -20.56 6.18
N TRP A 133 21.33 -21.71 5.82
CA TRP A 133 22.06 -22.79 5.16
C TRP A 133 21.46 -23.03 3.78
N ASP A 134 22.30 -23.21 2.77
CA ASP A 134 21.87 -23.53 1.41
C ASP A 134 21.38 -24.98 1.27
N GLY A 135 20.97 -25.37 0.06
CA GLY A 135 20.59 -26.75 -0.28
C GLY A 135 21.71 -27.80 -0.16
N HIS A 136 22.97 -27.39 0.02
CA HIS A 136 24.12 -28.26 0.26
C HIS A 136 24.54 -28.32 1.74
N GLY A 137 23.86 -27.56 2.61
CA GLY A 137 24.20 -27.48 4.03
C GLY A 137 25.40 -26.59 4.35
N VAL A 138 25.81 -25.73 3.42
CA VAL A 138 26.80 -24.66 3.65
C VAL A 138 26.11 -23.50 4.36
N PRO A 139 26.63 -22.98 5.49
CA PRO A 139 26.11 -21.78 6.14
C PRO A 139 26.51 -20.50 5.41
N SER A 140 25.65 -19.49 5.43
CA SER A 140 26.06 -18.09 5.21
C SER A 140 26.86 -17.56 6.41
N GLU A 141 27.55 -16.45 6.19
CA GLU A 141 27.87 -15.53 7.28
C GLU A 141 26.58 -15.01 7.96
N TRP A 142 26.72 -14.42 9.14
CA TRP A 142 25.63 -13.67 9.74
C TRP A 142 25.31 -12.42 8.93
N SER A 143 24.03 -12.10 8.81
CA SER A 143 23.57 -10.81 8.28
C SER A 143 24.18 -9.65 9.07
N SER A 144 24.24 -8.47 8.45
CA SER A 144 24.36 -7.24 9.23
C SER A 144 23.21 -7.15 10.26
N PRO A 145 23.43 -6.61 11.46
CA PRO A 145 22.36 -6.42 12.44
C PRO A 145 21.27 -5.51 11.88
N ALA A 146 20.06 -6.05 11.76
CA ALA A 146 18.85 -5.25 11.67
C ALA A 146 18.38 -4.88 13.08
N TRP A 147 17.46 -3.94 13.19
CA TRP A 147 16.85 -3.59 14.46
C TRP A 147 15.36 -3.27 14.32
N PHE A 148 14.66 -3.28 15.44
CA PHE A 148 13.37 -2.62 15.61
C PHE A 148 13.33 -2.01 17.01
N GLU A 149 12.40 -1.09 17.25
CA GLU A 149 12.25 -0.45 18.55
C GLU A 149 10.77 -0.42 18.95
N THR A 150 10.47 -0.87 20.16
CA THR A 150 9.10 -0.95 20.67
C THR A 150 8.57 0.43 21.07
N GLY A 151 7.26 0.64 20.88
CA GLY A 151 6.55 1.83 21.35
C GLY A 151 6.23 1.80 22.84
N LEU A 152 5.21 2.56 23.24
CA LEU A 152 4.62 2.52 24.58
C LEU A 152 3.35 1.67 24.56
N SER A 153 3.14 0.83 25.58
CA SER A 153 1.79 0.32 25.87
C SER A 153 0.93 1.43 26.51
N SER A 154 -0.36 1.16 26.69
CA SER A 154 -1.30 2.04 27.42
C SER A 154 -0.80 2.46 28.80
N ASP A 155 -0.05 1.58 29.48
CA ASP A 155 0.35 1.75 30.88
C ASP A 155 1.72 2.46 30.99
N ASP A 156 2.45 2.58 29.88
CA ASP A 156 3.80 3.14 29.83
C ASP A 156 3.84 4.67 29.67
N TRP A 157 2.70 5.36 29.69
CA TRP A 157 2.67 6.82 29.55
C TRP A 157 3.17 7.58 30.79
N ARG A 158 3.56 6.88 31.86
CA ARG A 158 4.23 7.42 33.07
C ARG A 158 3.52 8.61 33.71
N GLY A 159 2.18 8.60 33.69
CA GLY A 159 1.36 9.67 34.24
C GLY A 159 1.23 10.91 33.35
N ALA A 160 1.59 10.81 32.07
CA ALA A 160 1.19 11.80 31.08
C ALA A 160 -0.33 11.95 31.05
N ARG A 161 -0.79 13.19 30.97
CA ARG A 161 -2.19 13.60 30.97
C ARG A 161 -2.52 14.29 29.67
N TRP A 162 -3.74 14.14 29.20
CA TRP A 162 -4.25 14.94 28.09
C TRP A 162 -4.35 16.41 28.49
N ILE A 163 -3.82 17.31 27.65
CA ILE A 163 -3.80 18.76 27.92
C ILE A 163 -4.31 19.58 26.74
N THR A 164 -4.96 20.71 27.04
CA THR A 164 -5.54 21.64 26.06
C THR A 164 -5.32 23.10 26.48
N HIS A 165 -5.64 24.08 25.63
CA HIS A 165 -5.59 25.49 26.01
C HIS A 165 -6.67 25.82 27.05
N ARG A 166 -7.94 25.56 26.71
CA ARG A 166 -9.11 25.75 27.57
C ARG A 166 -10.11 24.64 27.27
N ALA A 167 -10.62 23.96 28.29
CA ALA A 167 -11.76 23.06 28.12
C ALA A 167 -12.98 23.89 27.70
N ILE A 168 -13.76 23.40 26.73
CA ILE A 168 -14.97 24.09 26.27
C ILE A 168 -16.02 23.98 27.38
N SER A 169 -16.43 25.11 27.94
CA SER A 169 -17.58 25.17 28.84
C SER A 169 -18.87 24.86 28.05
N ARG A 170 -19.85 24.22 28.69
CA ARG A 170 -21.17 23.88 28.11
C ARG A 170 -22.06 25.09 27.72
N GLU A 171 -21.49 26.27 27.59
CA GLU A 171 -22.20 27.44 27.07
C GLU A 171 -22.34 27.36 25.55
N PRO A 172 -23.34 28.04 24.95
CA PRO A 172 -23.48 28.08 23.49
C PRO A 172 -22.20 28.57 22.82
N GLN A 173 -21.81 27.90 21.72
CA GLN A 173 -20.66 28.32 20.91
C GLN A 173 -20.72 29.83 20.62
N PRO A 174 -19.63 30.59 20.82
CA PRO A 174 -19.52 31.88 20.16
C PRO A 174 -19.61 31.65 18.65
N ALA A 175 -20.33 32.52 17.94
CA ALA A 175 -20.52 32.42 16.50
C ALA A 175 -19.20 32.14 15.76
N ALA A 176 -19.26 31.30 14.73
CA ALA A 176 -18.10 30.80 14.00
C ALA A 176 -17.06 31.90 13.69
N GLY A 177 -15.81 31.67 14.12
CA GLY A 177 -14.68 32.59 13.88
C GLY A 177 -14.25 33.47 15.06
N LYS A 178 -14.23 32.96 16.31
CA LYS A 178 -13.78 33.74 17.49
C LYS A 178 -12.67 33.14 18.37
N ALA A 179 -12.21 31.91 18.13
CA ALA A 179 -11.10 31.32 18.86
C ALA A 179 -10.21 30.51 17.89
N SER A 180 -8.93 30.84 17.83
CA SER A 180 -7.95 30.14 16.99
C SER A 180 -7.52 28.82 17.63
N LEU A 181 -7.00 27.89 16.81
CA LEU A 181 -6.53 26.59 17.28
C LEU A 181 -5.29 26.74 18.21
N PRO A 182 -5.12 25.84 19.19
CA PRO A 182 -4.22 26.09 20.32
C PRO A 182 -2.75 25.76 20.02
N LEU A 183 -1.88 26.54 20.66
CA LEU A 183 -0.47 26.22 20.89
C LEU A 183 -0.27 25.81 22.35
N LEU A 184 0.62 24.83 22.59
CA LEU A 184 0.99 24.34 23.92
C LEU A 184 2.52 24.26 24.01
N ARG A 185 3.13 24.73 25.11
CA ARG A 185 4.60 24.67 25.31
C ARG A 185 5.00 24.29 26.72
N ARG A 186 6.15 23.64 26.88
CA ARG A 186 6.87 23.47 28.16
C ARG A 186 8.35 23.73 27.96
N ALA A 187 8.92 24.56 28.84
CA ALA A 187 10.37 24.69 28.99
C ALA A 187 10.85 23.64 30.02
N VAL A 188 11.97 22.98 29.72
CA VAL A 188 12.56 21.92 30.55
C VAL A 188 14.07 22.07 30.60
N ARG A 189 14.71 21.65 31.70
CA ARG A 189 16.16 21.83 31.88
C ARG A 189 16.88 20.51 32.07
N LEU A 190 17.56 20.05 31.03
CA LEU A 190 18.33 18.79 31.04
C LEU A 190 19.76 19.08 31.52
N SER A 191 20.21 18.37 32.56
CA SER A 191 21.47 18.66 33.26
C SER A 191 22.61 17.67 32.96
N LYS A 192 22.31 16.56 32.29
CA LYS A 192 23.25 15.44 32.07
C LYS A 192 23.52 15.21 30.57
N PRO A 193 24.65 14.58 30.19
CA PRO A 193 24.92 14.18 28.81
C PRO A 193 23.89 13.17 28.30
N ILE A 194 23.16 13.54 27.25
CA ILE A 194 22.12 12.72 26.62
C ILE A 194 22.77 11.58 25.82
N LYS A 195 22.26 10.35 25.97
CA LYS A 195 22.63 9.19 25.16
C LYS A 195 21.60 8.91 24.06
N ARG A 196 20.31 9.02 24.40
CA ARG A 196 19.17 8.77 23.50
C ARG A 196 17.97 9.56 24.00
N ALA A 197 17.14 10.08 23.09
CA ALA A 197 15.85 10.65 23.46
C ALA A 197 14.73 10.24 22.49
N ARG A 198 13.53 10.02 23.05
CA ARG A 198 12.33 9.59 22.32
C ARG A 198 11.16 10.44 22.72
N LEU A 199 10.51 11.07 21.73
CA LEU A 199 9.18 11.63 21.93
C LEU A 199 8.14 10.59 21.51
N TYR A 200 7.18 10.34 22.39
CA TYR A 200 5.95 9.61 22.11
C TYR A 200 4.79 10.60 22.18
N ALA A 201 3.92 10.65 21.17
CA ALA A 201 2.85 11.64 21.13
C ALA A 201 1.59 11.15 20.39
N SER A 202 0.44 11.70 20.79
CA SER A 202 -0.85 11.58 20.10
C SER A 202 -1.73 12.80 20.41
N ALA A 203 -2.83 12.96 19.68
CA ALA A 203 -3.78 14.06 19.89
C ALA A 203 -5.24 13.64 19.71
N HIS A 204 -6.13 14.14 20.57
CA HIS A 204 -7.53 14.33 20.20
C HIS A 204 -7.56 15.44 19.15
N GLY A 205 -7.65 15.06 17.87
CA GLY A 205 -7.43 15.94 16.72
C GLY A 205 -6.25 15.45 15.89
N ILE A 206 -5.52 16.40 15.31
CA ILE A 206 -4.20 16.17 14.71
C ILE A 206 -3.19 17.16 15.30
N TYR A 207 -1.89 16.87 15.19
CA TYR A 207 -0.86 17.69 15.83
C TYR A 207 0.43 17.82 15.02
N GLN A 208 1.19 18.87 15.35
CA GLN A 208 2.59 19.01 14.97
C GLN A 208 3.40 19.46 16.20
N VAL A 209 4.58 18.87 16.40
CA VAL A 209 5.50 19.23 17.50
C VAL A 209 6.74 19.92 16.95
N TRP A 210 7.27 20.82 17.75
CA TRP A 210 8.57 21.45 17.60
C TRP A 210 9.38 21.22 18.88
N LEU A 211 10.70 21.10 18.71
CA LEU A 211 11.65 21.05 19.80
C LEU A 211 12.76 22.06 19.50
N ASN A 212 12.99 23.01 20.41
CA ASN A 212 13.95 24.12 20.24
C ASN A 212 13.77 24.92 18.94
N GLY A 213 12.52 25.04 18.47
CA GLY A 213 12.14 25.73 17.23
C GLY A 213 12.31 24.92 15.94
N GLU A 214 12.74 23.67 16.00
CA GLU A 214 12.81 22.75 14.85
C GLU A 214 11.60 21.80 14.83
N LYS A 215 11.08 21.43 13.65
CA LYS A 215 9.97 20.45 13.56
C LYS A 215 10.45 19.08 14.05
N VAL A 216 9.63 18.42 14.86
CA VAL A 216 9.83 17.00 15.22
C VAL A 216 9.20 16.13 14.13
N GLY A 217 10.03 15.30 13.49
CA GLY A 217 9.61 14.38 12.43
C GLY A 217 9.18 15.06 11.12
N ASP A 218 8.74 14.23 10.18
CA ASP A 218 8.34 14.61 8.83
C ASP A 218 6.85 14.32 8.53
N GLN A 219 6.16 13.71 9.48
CA GLN A 219 4.77 13.31 9.41
C GLN A 219 3.82 14.50 9.21
N PHE A 220 2.70 14.22 8.53
CA PHE A 220 1.53 15.07 8.36
C PHE A 220 0.31 14.37 8.97
N LEU A 221 -0.69 15.14 9.39
CA LEU A 221 -1.99 14.64 9.89
C LEU A 221 -1.87 13.59 11.04
N ALA A 222 -0.77 13.58 11.79
CA ALA A 222 -0.59 12.67 12.93
C ALA A 222 -1.66 12.97 14.01
N PRO A 223 -2.31 11.96 14.62
CA PRO A 223 -1.94 10.56 14.63
C PRO A 223 -2.53 9.67 13.53
N GLY A 224 -3.17 10.24 12.51
CA GLY A 224 -4.01 9.53 11.55
C GLY A 224 -5.44 9.32 12.06
N TRP A 225 -6.22 8.55 11.31
CA TRP A 225 -7.62 8.24 11.64
C TRP A 225 -7.80 6.79 12.07
N THR A 226 -8.39 6.60 13.24
CA THR A 226 -8.94 5.35 13.78
C THR A 226 -10.29 5.66 14.45
N ASP A 227 -11.03 4.65 14.92
CA ASP A 227 -12.09 4.95 15.91
C ASP A 227 -11.43 5.32 17.25
N TYR A 228 -11.26 6.63 17.49
CA TYR A 228 -10.58 7.17 18.68
C TYR A 228 -11.20 6.70 20.01
N VAL A 229 -12.46 6.25 20.04
CA VAL A 229 -13.11 5.70 21.24
C VAL A 229 -12.65 4.27 21.52
N ARG A 230 -12.30 3.50 20.48
CA ARG A 230 -11.82 2.12 20.57
C ARG A 230 -10.31 2.05 20.72
N ARG A 231 -9.60 2.76 19.84
CA ARG A 231 -8.16 2.65 19.64
C ARG A 231 -7.63 3.92 19.00
N GLN A 232 -6.53 4.45 19.52
CA GLN A 232 -5.90 5.68 19.05
C GLN A 232 -4.40 5.49 18.89
N GLN A 233 -3.87 5.85 17.72
CA GLN A 233 -2.46 5.64 17.42
C GLN A 233 -1.57 6.68 18.13
N ALA A 234 -0.36 6.27 18.50
CA ALA A 234 0.69 7.15 18.99
C ALA A 234 1.98 6.96 18.19
N GLN A 235 2.61 8.08 17.81
CA GLN A 235 3.85 8.09 17.05
C GLN A 235 5.05 8.07 17.99
N THR A 236 6.16 7.49 17.52
CA THR A 236 7.47 7.56 18.17
C THR A 236 8.46 8.31 17.28
N TYR A 237 9.21 9.25 17.85
CA TYR A 237 10.19 10.06 17.16
C TYR A 237 11.56 9.93 17.84
N ASP A 238 12.63 9.79 17.05
CA ASP A 238 13.99 10.01 17.54
C ASP A 238 14.26 11.53 17.58
N VAL A 239 14.42 12.07 18.79
CA VAL A 239 14.69 13.50 19.02
C VAL A 239 16.05 13.73 19.67
N THR A 240 16.93 12.72 19.64
CA THR A 240 18.24 12.73 20.33
C THR A 240 19.11 13.91 19.92
N SER A 241 19.10 14.28 18.63
CA SER A 241 19.90 15.37 18.07
C SER A 241 19.28 16.77 18.23
N GLN A 242 18.00 16.88 18.56
CA GLN A 242 17.30 18.17 18.71
C GLN A 242 17.44 18.75 20.12
N LEU A 243 17.74 17.89 21.10
CA LEU A 243 17.95 18.25 22.50
C LEU A 243 19.41 18.60 22.80
N HIS A 244 19.62 19.45 23.80
CA HIS A 244 20.95 19.81 24.29
C HIS A 244 20.96 19.94 25.82
N ALA A 245 22.15 19.99 26.42
CA ALA A 245 22.29 20.28 27.85
C ALA A 245 21.95 21.75 28.13
N GLY A 246 21.14 22.00 29.16
CA GLY A 246 20.56 23.32 29.45
C GLY A 246 19.05 23.35 29.24
N GLU A 247 18.54 24.52 28.89
CA GLU A 247 17.10 24.76 28.67
C GLU A 247 16.67 24.34 27.28
N ASN A 248 15.61 23.53 27.21
CA ASN A 248 14.99 23.09 25.97
C ASN A 248 13.50 23.45 26.02
N VAL A 249 12.88 23.71 24.87
CA VAL A 249 11.45 23.95 24.77
C VAL A 249 10.81 22.92 23.85
N ILE A 250 9.78 22.25 24.36
CA ILE A 250 8.84 21.45 23.58
C ILE A 250 7.64 22.34 23.29
N GLY A 251 7.22 22.42 22.03
CA GLY A 251 6.01 23.12 21.61
C GLY A 251 5.15 22.26 20.71
N ALA A 252 3.83 22.28 20.85
CA ALA A 252 2.89 21.61 19.97
C ALA A 252 1.78 22.55 19.49
N ALA A 253 1.31 22.36 18.26
CA ALA A 253 0.08 22.96 17.74
C ALA A 253 -0.91 21.84 17.44
N LEU A 254 -2.21 22.10 17.64
CA LEU A 254 -3.29 21.15 17.35
C LEU A 254 -4.18 21.64 16.20
N GLY A 255 -4.70 20.71 15.41
CA GLY A 255 -5.73 20.92 14.38
C GLY A 255 -6.94 20.01 14.60
N ASP A 256 -8.07 20.33 13.96
CA ASP A 256 -9.35 19.65 14.24
C ASP A 256 -9.37 18.17 13.83
N GLY A 257 -8.70 17.84 12.72
CA GLY A 257 -8.56 16.48 12.22
C GLY A 257 -9.89 15.75 12.02
N TRP A 258 -9.85 14.41 12.07
CA TRP A 258 -11.06 13.58 12.06
C TRP A 258 -11.78 13.52 13.42
N TYR A 259 -11.09 13.87 14.51
CA TYR A 259 -11.65 13.85 15.87
C TYR A 259 -12.79 14.86 16.05
N ARG A 260 -12.52 16.12 15.66
CA ARG A 260 -13.43 17.26 15.82
C ARG A 260 -13.88 17.88 14.50
N GLY A 261 -13.05 17.84 13.47
CA GLY A 261 -13.30 18.48 12.18
C GLY A 261 -14.47 17.86 11.42
N LYS A 262 -14.71 18.40 10.23
CA LYS A 262 -15.70 17.88 9.29
C LYS A 262 -15.24 16.55 8.70
N VAL A 263 -16.10 15.54 8.82
CA VAL A 263 -15.89 14.17 8.33
C VAL A 263 -17.11 13.76 7.52
N GLY A 264 -16.89 13.05 6.41
CA GLY A 264 -17.96 12.60 5.53
C GLY A 264 -18.89 13.74 5.10
N LEU A 265 -20.20 13.46 5.10
CA LEU A 265 -21.27 14.31 4.58
C LEU A 265 -21.62 15.50 5.51
N GLY A 266 -20.62 16.15 6.11
CA GLY A 266 -20.79 17.32 6.98
C GLY A 266 -20.92 17.02 8.48
N TRP A 267 -20.41 15.88 8.97
CA TRP A 267 -20.42 15.57 10.39
C TRP A 267 -19.24 16.24 11.10
N HIS A 268 -19.53 17.02 12.14
CA HIS A 268 -18.52 17.64 13.02
C HIS A 268 -18.57 17.02 14.41
N HIS A 269 -17.47 17.09 15.15
CA HIS A 269 -17.35 16.54 16.51
C HIS A 269 -17.75 15.05 16.53
N VAL A 270 -17.14 14.24 15.64
CA VAL A 270 -17.48 12.82 15.51
C VAL A 270 -17.11 12.05 16.78
N TYR A 271 -15.95 12.36 17.36
CA TYR A 271 -15.40 11.67 18.53
C TYR A 271 -15.30 12.57 19.77
N GLY A 272 -15.25 13.90 19.59
CA GLY A 272 -15.33 14.87 20.69
C GLY A 272 -15.25 16.34 20.25
N ASP A 273 -15.41 17.25 21.20
CA ASP A 273 -15.40 18.71 20.99
C ASP A 273 -14.10 19.41 21.46
N THR A 274 -13.28 18.72 22.25
CA THR A 274 -12.12 19.28 22.94
C THR A 274 -10.84 18.68 22.38
N LEU A 275 -10.05 19.49 21.66
CA LEU A 275 -8.72 19.08 21.22
C LEU A 275 -7.79 18.94 22.43
N ALA A 276 -6.93 17.93 22.40
CA ALA A 276 -5.96 17.68 23.46
C ALA A 276 -4.70 17.01 22.93
N LEU A 277 -3.55 17.33 23.52
CA LEU A 277 -2.27 16.65 23.31
C LEU A 277 -2.03 15.66 24.45
N ILE A 278 -1.48 14.49 24.14
CA ILE A 278 -0.70 13.71 25.11
C ILE A 278 0.71 13.48 24.55
N ALA A 279 1.72 13.65 25.40
CA ALA A 279 3.10 13.36 25.02
C ALA A 279 3.95 12.90 26.22
N ARG A 280 4.93 12.04 25.93
CA ARG A 280 6.01 11.63 26.82
C ARG A 280 7.33 11.78 26.07
N LEU A 281 8.20 12.67 26.54
CA LEU A 281 9.60 12.73 26.14
C LEU A 281 10.43 11.93 27.16
N ARG A 282 10.97 10.80 26.73
CA ARG A 282 11.93 9.99 27.48
C ARG A 282 13.35 10.37 27.07
N VAL A 283 14.20 10.66 28.05
CA VAL A 283 15.64 10.92 27.87
C VAL A 283 16.43 9.85 28.61
N ASP A 284 17.20 9.04 27.89
CA ASP A 284 18.18 8.13 28.47
C ASP A 284 19.56 8.85 28.48
N TYR A 285 20.20 8.92 29.64
CA TYR A 285 21.47 9.61 29.83
C TYR A 285 22.68 8.67 29.74
N ALA A 286 23.87 9.25 29.52
CA ALA A 286 25.13 8.52 29.40
C ALA A 286 25.56 7.80 30.71
N ASP A 287 25.05 8.23 31.87
CA ASP A 287 25.26 7.59 33.17
C ASP A 287 24.32 6.39 33.43
N GLY A 288 23.44 6.06 32.48
CA GLY A 288 22.45 4.99 32.60
C GLY A 288 21.14 5.37 33.31
N SER A 289 21.02 6.61 33.80
CA SER A 289 19.75 7.12 34.34
C SER A 289 18.78 7.56 33.24
N THR A 290 17.49 7.65 33.57
CA THR A 290 16.42 8.07 32.65
C THR A 290 15.59 9.18 33.26
N GLU A 291 15.14 10.13 32.45
CA GLU A 291 14.23 11.21 32.82
C GLU A 291 13.02 11.22 31.87
N ASP A 292 11.83 11.40 32.42
CA ASP A 292 10.56 11.44 31.69
C ASP A 292 9.91 12.82 31.87
N ILE A 293 9.75 13.54 30.76
CA ILE A 293 9.00 14.79 30.68
C ILE A 293 7.66 14.48 30.02
N VAL A 294 6.55 14.75 30.70
CA VAL A 294 5.20 14.39 30.25
C VAL A 294 4.31 15.60 29.98
N THR A 295 3.17 15.39 29.35
CA THR A 295 2.07 16.36 29.33
C THR A 295 1.36 16.40 30.67
N ASP A 296 1.25 17.59 31.26
CA ASP A 296 0.72 17.83 32.60
C ASP A 296 0.34 19.32 32.79
N GLY A 297 -0.07 19.70 33.99
CA GLY A 297 -0.45 21.07 34.32
C GLY A 297 0.69 22.10 34.36
N ASP A 298 1.96 21.70 34.17
CA ASP A 298 3.08 22.63 34.09
C ASP A 298 3.27 23.20 32.67
N TRP A 299 2.52 22.66 31.69
CA TRP A 299 2.49 23.21 30.35
C TRP A 299 1.77 24.57 30.33
N SER A 300 2.26 25.46 29.48
CA SER A 300 1.59 26.72 29.13
C SER A 300 0.90 26.59 27.78
N SER A 301 -0.09 27.43 27.51
CA SER A 301 -0.88 27.41 26.29
C SER A 301 -1.38 28.80 25.87
N ALA A 302 -1.63 28.97 24.58
CA ALA A 302 -2.21 30.18 23.99
C ALA A 302 -2.96 29.85 22.69
N GLU A 303 -3.73 30.82 22.18
CA GLU A 303 -4.26 30.76 20.82
C GLU A 303 -3.13 30.93 19.78
N GLY A 304 -3.21 30.17 18.69
CA GLY A 304 -2.24 30.19 17.60
C GLY A 304 -2.67 31.00 16.37
N PRO A 305 -1.85 31.00 15.30
CA PRO A 305 -2.15 31.68 14.04
C PRO A 305 -3.17 30.94 13.16
N PHE A 306 -3.51 29.69 13.49
CA PHE A 306 -4.49 28.89 12.77
C PHE A 306 -5.92 29.28 13.19
N VAL A 307 -6.53 30.23 12.49
CA VAL A 307 -7.91 30.69 12.73
C VAL A 307 -8.92 29.58 12.47
N ARG A 308 -8.62 28.70 11.51
CA ARG A 308 -9.36 27.47 11.19
C ARG A 308 -8.38 26.46 10.59
N ALA A 309 -8.56 25.17 10.86
CA ALA A 309 -7.98 24.14 10.00
C ALA A 309 -8.86 22.89 9.97
N ASP A 310 -9.46 22.63 8.80
CA ASP A 310 -10.39 21.54 8.58
C ASP A 310 -9.94 20.69 7.38
N LEU A 311 -10.07 19.37 7.47
CA LEU A 311 -9.60 18.44 6.44
C LEU A 311 -10.36 18.56 5.11
N GLN A 312 -11.62 18.97 5.11
CA GLN A 312 -12.43 19.10 3.90
C GLN A 312 -12.55 20.55 3.42
N ASP A 313 -12.63 21.49 4.37
CA ASP A 313 -12.90 22.89 4.04
C ASP A 313 -11.65 23.77 3.87
N GLY A 314 -10.50 23.35 4.43
CA GLY A 314 -9.21 24.04 4.31
C GLY A 314 -8.71 24.73 5.58
N GLU A 315 -7.56 25.40 5.45
CA GLU A 315 -6.85 26.10 6.52
C GLU A 315 -6.91 27.63 6.35
N SER A 316 -7.15 28.36 7.44
CA SER A 316 -7.07 29.82 7.46
C SER A 316 -6.01 30.25 8.47
N TYR A 317 -4.89 30.75 7.95
CA TYR A 317 -3.72 31.16 8.72
C TYR A 317 -3.63 32.69 8.77
N ASP A 318 -3.57 33.27 9.96
CA ASP A 318 -3.37 34.70 10.17
C ASP A 318 -2.02 34.97 10.82
N ALA A 319 -1.04 35.40 10.03
CA ALA A 319 0.31 35.66 10.51
C ALA A 319 0.39 36.85 11.47
N ARG A 320 -0.65 37.71 11.54
CA ARG A 320 -0.74 38.77 12.58
C ARG A 320 -0.84 38.19 13.99
N LEU A 321 -1.25 36.92 14.11
CA LEU A 321 -1.36 36.17 15.36
C LEU A 321 -0.13 35.27 15.63
N GLU A 322 0.92 35.33 14.79
CA GLU A 322 2.16 34.56 15.00
C GLU A 322 2.90 34.99 16.27
N GLN A 323 3.07 34.05 17.19
CA GLN A 323 3.91 34.23 18.37
C GLN A 323 5.35 33.81 18.05
N ARG A 324 6.09 34.68 17.38
CA ARG A 324 7.41 34.35 16.81
C ARG A 324 8.39 33.84 17.86
N GLY A 325 8.98 32.67 17.58
CA GLY A 325 9.92 32.01 18.50
C GLY A 325 9.27 31.22 19.64
N TRP A 326 7.93 31.09 19.72
CA TRP A 326 7.23 30.45 20.84
C TRP A 326 7.76 29.06 21.26
N SER A 327 8.24 28.26 20.33
CA SER A 327 8.81 26.92 20.57
C SER A 327 10.33 26.92 20.83
N ARG A 328 10.94 28.08 21.13
CA ARG A 328 12.34 28.26 21.51
C ARG A 328 12.50 28.74 22.97
N PRO A 329 13.66 28.52 23.61
CA PRO A 329 13.95 28.98 24.98
C PRO A 329 13.77 30.48 25.20
N GLU A 330 14.18 31.32 24.23
CA GLU A 330 14.27 32.78 24.40
C GLU A 330 12.90 33.50 24.42
N PHE A 331 11.80 32.77 24.27
CA PHE A 331 10.46 33.34 24.17
C PHE A 331 9.82 33.59 25.55
N ASP A 332 9.45 34.86 25.78
CA ASP A 332 8.67 35.29 26.94
C ASP A 332 7.21 34.80 26.86
N ALA A 333 6.93 33.69 27.55
CA ALA A 333 5.59 33.14 27.72
C ALA A 333 4.84 33.66 28.95
N SER A 334 5.26 34.76 29.59
CA SER A 334 4.56 35.34 30.76
C SER A 334 3.09 35.70 30.52
N LYS A 335 2.69 35.85 29.25
CA LYS A 335 1.31 36.11 28.81
C LYS A 335 0.50 34.86 28.45
N TRP A 336 1.12 33.68 28.45
CA TRP A 336 0.44 32.41 28.20
C TRP A 336 -0.27 31.95 29.48
N THR A 337 -1.36 31.19 29.33
CA THR A 337 -2.08 30.62 30.48
C THR A 337 -1.65 29.18 30.70
N ALA A 338 -1.75 28.67 31.93
CA ALA A 338 -1.55 27.25 32.20
C ALA A 338 -2.47 26.40 31.29
N ALA A 339 -1.97 25.26 30.82
CA ALA A 339 -2.74 24.31 30.05
C ALA A 339 -3.77 23.60 30.94
N THR A 340 -4.97 23.38 30.41
CA THR A 340 -6.04 22.67 31.11
C THR A 340 -5.86 21.17 30.92
N VAL A 341 -5.87 20.40 32.01
CA VAL A 341 -5.90 18.93 31.94
C VAL A 341 -7.30 18.46 31.54
N VAL A 342 -7.38 17.60 30.52
CA VAL A 342 -8.61 16.97 30.05
C VAL A 342 -8.78 15.59 30.73
N PRO A 343 -9.93 15.28 31.34
CA PRO A 343 -10.20 13.95 31.89
C PRO A 343 -10.39 12.90 30.78
N ALA A 344 -9.29 12.25 30.42
CA ALA A 344 -9.25 11.04 29.58
C ALA A 344 -8.05 10.19 30.05
N ASP A 345 -8.11 8.88 29.81
CA ASP A 345 -7.03 7.95 30.15
C ASP A 345 -6.20 7.55 28.91
N THR A 346 -5.31 6.59 29.07
CA THR A 346 -4.38 6.12 28.03
C THR A 346 -4.69 4.71 27.54
N THR A 347 -5.84 4.14 27.91
CA THR A 347 -6.19 2.73 27.63
C THR A 347 -6.39 2.43 26.15
N SER A 348 -6.86 3.41 25.36
CA SER A 348 -7.00 3.28 23.90
C SER A 348 -5.70 3.52 23.13
N LEU A 349 -4.63 4.00 23.77
CA LEU A 349 -3.39 4.38 23.08
C LEU A 349 -2.55 3.16 22.71
N VAL A 350 -2.32 3.01 21.39
CA VAL A 350 -1.47 1.96 20.81
C VAL A 350 -0.32 2.57 20.00
N PRO A 351 0.85 1.92 19.91
CA PRO A 351 1.90 2.34 18.98
C PRO A 351 1.39 2.24 17.53
N GLN A 352 1.71 3.22 16.69
CA GLN A 352 1.30 3.21 15.28
C GLN A 352 1.93 2.01 14.53
N PRO A 353 1.14 1.06 14.00
CA PRO A 353 1.66 -0.12 13.32
C PRO A 353 2.03 0.14 11.85
N ASP A 354 1.39 1.12 11.19
CA ASP A 354 1.52 1.43 9.76
C ASP A 354 2.50 2.56 9.43
N GLU A 355 2.65 2.82 8.13
CA GLU A 355 3.38 3.96 7.58
C GLU A 355 2.61 5.27 7.81
N PRO A 356 3.22 6.27 8.47
CA PRO A 356 2.57 7.55 8.68
C PRO A 356 2.39 8.31 7.36
N VAL A 357 1.45 9.25 7.35
CA VAL A 357 1.26 10.17 6.22
C VAL A 357 2.46 11.12 6.15
N ARG A 358 3.06 11.23 4.96
CA ARG A 358 4.23 12.08 4.67
C ARG A 358 4.08 12.83 3.35
N ALA A 359 4.97 13.79 3.13
CA ALA A 359 5.22 14.36 1.81
C ALA A 359 5.95 13.34 0.92
N THR A 360 5.21 12.58 0.12
CA THR A 360 5.75 11.48 -0.70
C THR A 360 6.30 11.97 -2.06
N ALA A 361 5.96 13.20 -2.49
CA ALA A 361 6.56 13.90 -3.62
C ALA A 361 6.26 15.41 -3.57
N VAL A 362 6.95 16.19 -4.40
CA VAL A 362 6.61 17.60 -4.67
C VAL A 362 6.52 17.79 -6.18
N LEU A 363 5.38 18.30 -6.66
CA LEU A 363 5.19 18.71 -8.05
C LEU A 363 5.28 20.24 -8.15
N THR A 364 5.84 20.76 -9.24
CA THR A 364 5.85 22.20 -9.54
C THR A 364 4.79 22.49 -10.61
N ALA A 365 4.11 23.64 -10.52
CA ALA A 365 3.11 24.01 -11.52
C ALA A 365 3.75 24.14 -12.91
N ARG A 366 3.10 23.57 -13.92
CA ARG A 366 3.58 23.55 -15.31
C ARG A 366 3.17 24.81 -16.07
N THR A 367 2.01 25.37 -15.73
CA THR A 367 1.43 26.54 -16.38
C THR A 367 0.73 27.43 -15.34
N CYS A 368 0.52 28.69 -15.72
CA CYS A 368 -0.34 29.64 -15.04
C CYS A 368 -1.22 30.31 -16.10
N ALA A 369 -2.53 30.42 -15.83
CA ALA A 369 -3.51 31.05 -16.71
C ALA A 369 -4.35 32.06 -15.92
N THR A 370 -4.57 33.26 -16.48
CA THR A 370 -5.45 34.28 -15.89
C THR A 370 -6.88 34.04 -16.33
N THR A 371 -7.79 33.71 -15.40
CA THR A 371 -9.22 33.42 -15.70
C THR A 371 -10.13 34.64 -15.52
N ALA A 372 -9.67 35.62 -14.74
CA ALA A 372 -10.24 36.95 -14.58
C ALA A 372 -9.16 37.90 -14.05
N PRO A 373 -9.38 39.22 -14.06
CA PRO A 373 -8.52 40.16 -13.34
C PRO A 373 -8.38 39.76 -11.86
N GLY A 374 -7.16 39.36 -11.45
CA GLY A 374 -6.88 38.92 -10.08
C GLY A 374 -7.15 37.45 -9.77
N GLU A 375 -7.51 36.62 -10.76
CA GLU A 375 -7.66 35.16 -10.64
C GLU A 375 -6.63 34.44 -11.50
N TYR A 376 -5.82 33.58 -10.87
CA TYR A 376 -4.71 32.87 -11.53
C TYR A 376 -4.79 31.37 -11.25
N VAL A 377 -5.03 30.57 -12.29
CA VAL A 377 -5.14 29.10 -12.21
C VAL A 377 -3.82 28.45 -12.63
N TYR A 378 -3.32 27.54 -11.81
CA TYR A 378 -2.09 26.77 -12.02
C TYR A 378 -2.43 25.30 -12.24
N ASP A 379 -1.78 24.66 -13.23
CA ASP A 379 -1.93 23.22 -13.52
C ASP A 379 -0.64 22.46 -13.17
N PHE A 380 -0.74 21.45 -12.29
CA PHE A 380 0.38 20.55 -11.97
C PHE A 380 0.57 19.43 -13.01
N GLY A 381 -0.40 19.24 -13.90
CA GLY A 381 -0.46 18.19 -14.91
C GLY A 381 -0.74 16.80 -14.35
N GLN A 382 -1.22 16.71 -13.11
CA GLN A 382 -1.50 15.48 -12.36
C GLN A 382 -2.55 15.78 -11.27
N ASN A 383 -3.62 14.98 -11.21
CA ASN A 383 -4.54 14.97 -10.06
C ASN A 383 -3.91 14.17 -8.91
N LEU A 384 -3.91 14.74 -7.71
CA LEU A 384 -3.17 14.25 -6.53
C LEU A 384 -3.93 14.56 -5.25
N VAL A 385 -3.55 13.94 -4.14
CA VAL A 385 -3.89 14.43 -2.79
C VAL A 385 -2.71 15.19 -2.18
N GLY A 386 -2.99 16.29 -1.48
CA GLY A 386 -1.96 17.01 -0.76
C GLY A 386 -2.32 18.44 -0.40
N VAL A 387 -1.32 19.31 -0.36
CA VAL A 387 -1.49 20.75 -0.08
C VAL A 387 -0.61 21.60 -1.00
N ALA A 388 -1.06 22.81 -1.32
CA ALA A 388 -0.24 23.77 -2.04
C ALA A 388 0.89 24.32 -1.15
N ARG A 389 2.08 24.50 -1.73
CA ARG A 389 3.21 25.24 -1.15
C ARG A 389 3.54 26.38 -2.10
N VAL A 390 3.36 27.61 -1.65
CA VAL A 390 3.47 28.80 -2.51
C VAL A 390 4.33 29.85 -1.85
N LYS A 391 5.24 30.44 -2.63
CA LYS A 391 5.92 31.68 -2.25
C LYS A 391 5.01 32.86 -2.56
N LEU A 392 4.53 33.53 -1.51
CA LEU A 392 3.58 34.64 -1.59
C LEU A 392 4.25 35.94 -1.19
N THR A 393 3.94 37.03 -1.90
CA THR A 393 4.33 38.40 -1.55
C THR A 393 3.08 39.23 -1.34
N GLY A 394 3.02 40.01 -0.26
CA GLY A 394 1.85 40.80 0.09
C GLY A 394 2.12 41.84 1.17
N ARG A 395 1.13 42.72 1.40
CA ARG A 395 1.15 43.78 2.41
C ARG A 395 0.50 43.37 3.72
N ALA A 396 0.82 44.08 4.80
CA ALA A 396 0.18 43.93 6.11
C ALA A 396 -1.37 43.85 6.01
N GLY A 397 -1.96 42.76 6.52
CA GLY A 397 -3.42 42.55 6.51
C GLY A 397 -4.02 42.14 5.17
N GLN A 398 -3.23 42.02 4.10
CA GLN A 398 -3.68 41.39 2.85
C GLN A 398 -3.92 39.89 3.08
N THR A 399 -5.00 39.35 2.52
CA THR A 399 -5.31 37.91 2.56
C THR A 399 -5.25 37.33 1.16
N VAL A 400 -4.39 36.33 0.96
CA VAL A 400 -4.36 35.50 -0.24
C VAL A 400 -5.21 34.25 -0.01
N ARG A 401 -5.90 33.77 -1.06
CA ARG A 401 -6.69 32.53 -1.02
C ARG A 401 -6.24 31.57 -2.11
N LEU A 402 -6.24 30.28 -1.78
CA LEU A 402 -5.87 29.17 -2.64
C LEU A 402 -7.07 28.21 -2.71
N ARG A 403 -7.76 28.14 -3.85
CA ARG A 403 -8.86 27.20 -4.07
C ARG A 403 -8.38 26.01 -4.89
N HIS A 404 -8.86 24.82 -4.57
CA HIS A 404 -8.39 23.56 -5.16
C HIS A 404 -9.50 22.92 -6.01
N ALA A 405 -9.13 22.28 -7.13
CA ALA A 405 -10.06 21.49 -7.95
C ALA A 405 -9.37 20.37 -8.72
N GLU A 406 -10.10 19.28 -8.96
CA GLU A 406 -9.66 18.15 -9.80
C GLU A 406 -9.69 18.51 -11.29
N GLU A 407 -10.65 19.34 -11.71
CA GLU A 407 -10.94 19.65 -13.13
C GLU A 407 -11.22 21.14 -13.36
N LEU A 408 -11.11 21.55 -14.64
CA LEU A 408 -11.50 22.89 -15.10
C LEU A 408 -12.78 22.80 -15.92
N VAL A 409 -13.64 23.81 -15.82
CA VAL A 409 -14.83 23.91 -16.67
C VAL A 409 -14.40 23.93 -18.14
N ARG A 410 -14.89 22.97 -18.93
CA ARG A 410 -14.40 22.72 -20.30
C ARG A 410 -15.11 23.55 -21.38
N GLN A 411 -16.27 24.12 -21.06
CA GLN A 411 -17.19 24.78 -22.02
C GLN A 411 -17.95 25.96 -21.42
N GLY A 412 -18.65 26.71 -22.28
CA GLY A 412 -19.43 27.89 -21.88
C GLY A 412 -18.57 29.07 -21.41
N GLU A 413 -19.22 30.07 -20.82
CA GLU A 413 -18.59 31.32 -20.37
C GLU A 413 -17.58 31.14 -19.22
N ARG A 414 -17.74 30.07 -18.44
CA ARG A 414 -16.84 29.71 -17.32
C ARG A 414 -15.60 28.93 -17.77
N LYS A 415 -15.41 28.65 -19.07
CA LYS A 415 -14.32 27.80 -19.57
C LYS A 415 -12.95 28.22 -19.03
N GLY A 416 -12.20 27.24 -18.50
CA GLY A 416 -10.86 27.44 -17.92
C GLY A 416 -10.85 27.83 -16.43
N ARG A 417 -12.00 28.18 -15.84
CA ARG A 417 -12.13 28.34 -14.38
C ARG A 417 -12.22 26.99 -13.68
N LEU A 418 -11.92 26.95 -12.38
CA LEU A 418 -12.08 25.75 -11.57
C LEU A 418 -13.51 25.19 -11.64
N TYR A 419 -13.62 23.87 -11.72
CA TYR A 419 -14.86 23.14 -11.48
C TYR A 419 -14.82 22.53 -10.07
N THR A 420 -15.61 23.09 -9.15
CA THR A 420 -15.64 22.69 -7.73
C THR A 420 -17.00 22.11 -7.31
N GLU A 421 -17.94 21.93 -8.25
CA GLU A 421 -19.32 21.53 -7.90
C GLU A 421 -19.37 20.07 -7.44
N ASN A 422 -18.47 19.21 -7.93
CA ASN A 422 -18.34 17.82 -7.47
C ASN A 422 -17.72 17.68 -6.06
N LEU A 423 -17.14 18.75 -5.51
CA LEU A 423 -16.66 18.78 -4.12
C LEU A 423 -17.83 18.87 -3.12
N ARG A 424 -19.05 19.12 -3.62
CA ARG A 424 -20.31 19.25 -2.87
C ARG A 424 -20.20 20.30 -1.78
N SER A 425 -20.17 19.93 -0.50
CA SER A 425 -20.01 20.89 0.61
C SER A 425 -18.57 21.15 1.02
N ALA A 426 -17.57 20.41 0.51
CA ALA A 426 -16.16 20.61 0.88
C ALA A 426 -15.64 21.94 0.34
N GLY A 427 -15.18 22.81 1.27
CA GLY A 427 -14.70 24.15 0.93
C GLY A 427 -13.38 24.17 0.15
N ALA A 428 -12.49 23.19 0.36
CA ALA A 428 -11.21 23.00 -0.32
C ALA A 428 -10.39 24.30 -0.55
N THR A 429 -10.43 25.23 0.42
CA THR A 429 -9.91 26.59 0.27
C THR A 429 -9.01 26.97 1.44
N ASP A 430 -7.73 27.23 1.13
CA ASP A 430 -6.77 27.71 2.11
C ASP A 430 -6.61 29.23 2.01
N SER A 431 -6.21 29.88 3.10
CA SER A 431 -5.91 31.31 3.10
C SER A 431 -4.79 31.70 4.05
N TYR A 432 -4.02 32.70 3.62
CA TYR A 432 -2.91 33.28 4.38
C TYR A 432 -3.10 34.80 4.48
N THR A 433 -3.15 35.32 5.72
CA THR A 433 -3.19 36.76 5.99
C THR A 433 -1.84 37.25 6.49
N PHE A 434 -1.27 38.24 5.80
CA PHE A 434 0.07 38.77 6.05
C PHE A 434 0.14 39.57 7.35
N ALA A 435 1.20 39.35 8.13
CA ALA A 435 1.51 40.13 9.33
C ALA A 435 1.97 41.57 9.02
N ARG A 436 2.64 41.72 7.88
CA ARG A 436 3.43 42.88 7.45
C ARG A 436 3.73 42.77 5.95
N ASP A 437 4.39 43.77 5.40
CA ASP A 437 4.86 43.76 4.02
C ASP A 437 6.08 42.83 3.90
N GLU A 438 5.91 41.65 3.31
CA GLU A 438 6.97 40.65 3.15
C GLU A 438 6.71 39.61 2.04
N THR A 439 7.72 38.79 1.76
CA THR A 439 7.60 37.55 0.98
C THR A 439 7.75 36.36 1.93
N VAL A 440 6.82 35.41 1.88
CA VAL A 440 6.80 34.19 2.70
C VAL A 440 6.69 32.94 1.84
N GLN A 441 7.05 31.79 2.39
CA GLN A 441 6.64 30.49 1.85
C GLN A 441 5.47 29.97 2.70
N TYR A 442 4.26 30.01 2.16
CA TYR A 442 3.08 29.45 2.81
C TYR A 442 2.87 27.99 2.37
N GLN A 443 2.51 27.15 3.33
CA GLN A 443 2.03 25.80 3.12
C GLN A 443 1.07 25.46 4.27
N PRO A 444 -0.15 24.98 4.00
CA PRO A 444 -1.06 24.49 5.03
C PRO A 444 -0.43 23.36 5.86
N THR A 445 -0.89 23.24 7.12
CA THR A 445 -0.35 22.31 8.12
C THR A 445 -1.33 21.19 8.46
N PHE A 446 -2.62 21.52 8.60
CA PHE A 446 -3.64 20.67 9.22
C PHE A 446 -4.83 20.36 8.29
N THR A 447 -4.59 20.34 6.97
CA THR A 447 -5.60 20.03 5.94
C THR A 447 -4.99 19.23 4.78
N GLN A 448 -5.83 18.78 3.86
CA GLN A 448 -5.46 18.13 2.60
C GLN A 448 -6.58 18.28 1.57
N HIS A 449 -6.24 18.32 0.29
CA HIS A 449 -7.18 18.45 -0.82
C HIS A 449 -6.86 17.45 -1.93
N GLY A 450 -7.88 16.94 -2.61
CA GLY A 450 -7.74 16.25 -3.90
C GLY A 450 -7.84 17.26 -5.05
N PHE A 451 -6.78 17.42 -5.84
CA PHE A 451 -6.74 18.42 -6.91
C PHE A 451 -5.69 18.15 -8.00
N ARG A 452 -5.91 18.74 -9.17
CA ARG A 452 -4.91 18.98 -10.22
C ARG A 452 -4.60 20.46 -10.41
N TYR A 453 -5.55 21.32 -10.04
CA TYR A 453 -5.51 22.76 -10.29
C TYR A 453 -5.63 23.55 -8.99
N VAL A 454 -4.89 24.64 -8.90
CA VAL A 454 -4.99 25.64 -7.82
C VAL A 454 -5.28 27.00 -8.40
N GLU A 455 -6.31 27.67 -7.90
CA GLU A 455 -6.59 29.09 -8.18
C GLU A 455 -6.08 29.95 -7.04
N ILE A 456 -5.22 30.92 -7.35
CA ILE A 456 -4.69 31.91 -6.41
C ILE A 456 -5.38 33.25 -6.66
N THR A 457 -5.93 33.83 -5.60
CA THR A 457 -6.60 35.15 -5.60
C THR A 457 -6.14 36.01 -4.43
N GLY A 458 -6.33 37.33 -4.52
CA GLY A 458 -5.93 38.29 -3.47
C GLY A 458 -4.47 38.72 -3.50
N VAL A 459 -3.71 38.32 -4.51
CA VAL A 459 -2.34 38.78 -4.81
C VAL A 459 -2.36 39.99 -5.75
N ASP A 460 -1.37 40.88 -5.63
CA ASP A 460 -1.24 42.04 -6.55
C ASP A 460 -0.74 41.63 -7.95
N ALA A 461 0.05 40.55 -8.01
CA ALA A 461 0.60 39.95 -9.22
C ALA A 461 0.65 38.41 -9.04
N PRO A 462 0.54 37.62 -10.11
CA PRO A 462 0.63 36.16 -10.00
C PRO A 462 2.03 35.74 -9.51
N PRO A 463 2.13 34.80 -8.55
CA PRO A 463 3.38 34.07 -8.31
C PRO A 463 3.88 33.39 -9.59
N ASP A 464 5.20 33.30 -9.77
CA ASP A 464 5.79 32.51 -10.86
C ASP A 464 5.38 31.04 -10.73
N ALA A 465 5.14 30.35 -11.85
CA ALA A 465 4.73 28.93 -11.81
C ALA A 465 5.79 28.04 -11.12
N GLY A 466 7.08 28.40 -11.18
CA GLY A 466 8.16 27.73 -10.45
C GLY A 466 8.10 27.90 -8.92
N ASP A 467 7.42 28.96 -8.46
CA ASP A 467 7.21 29.30 -7.05
C ASP A 467 5.88 28.74 -6.48
N VAL A 468 5.11 28.01 -7.31
CA VAL A 468 3.87 27.30 -6.95
C VAL A 468 4.09 25.79 -7.02
N GLN A 469 4.01 25.12 -5.88
CA GLN A 469 4.23 23.68 -5.73
C GLN A 469 3.02 22.98 -5.11
N ALA A 470 2.85 21.70 -5.42
CA ALA A 470 1.93 20.79 -4.74
C ALA A 470 2.76 19.75 -3.98
N VAL A 471 2.58 19.70 -2.66
CA VAL A 471 3.21 18.71 -1.78
C VAL A 471 2.26 17.53 -1.69
N VAL A 472 2.62 16.43 -2.37
CA VAL A 472 1.80 15.22 -2.44
C VAL A 472 1.85 14.51 -1.11
N LEU A 473 0.70 14.31 -0.49
CA LEU A 473 0.57 13.58 0.77
C LEU A 473 0.17 12.12 0.52
N GLY A 474 0.46 11.26 1.48
CA GLY A 474 0.08 9.84 1.45
C GLY A 474 0.78 9.07 2.57
N SER A 475 0.19 7.98 3.03
CA SER A 475 0.89 6.99 3.86
C SER A 475 2.09 6.46 3.06
N ASP A 476 3.26 6.46 3.69
CA ASP A 476 4.55 6.29 3.03
C ASP A 476 4.91 4.82 2.71
N LEU A 477 3.99 4.11 2.05
CA LEU A 477 4.16 2.70 1.68
C LEU A 477 5.27 2.54 0.62
N PRO A 478 6.25 1.64 0.83
CA PRO A 478 7.27 1.34 -0.16
C PRO A 478 6.67 0.92 -1.50
N ASN A 479 7.18 1.49 -2.60
CA ASN A 479 6.85 1.00 -3.95
C ASN A 479 7.53 -0.36 -4.17
N THR A 480 6.75 -1.38 -4.48
CA THR A 480 7.22 -2.75 -4.73
C THR A 480 7.20 -3.10 -6.21
N GLY A 481 6.22 -2.60 -6.97
CA GLY A 481 6.01 -3.00 -8.36
C GLY A 481 6.08 -1.86 -9.39
N ASP A 482 6.51 -2.22 -10.59
CA ASP A 482 6.53 -1.36 -11.77
C ASP A 482 6.11 -2.18 -13.00
N LEU A 483 5.24 -1.58 -13.84
CA LEU A 483 4.80 -2.15 -15.11
C LEU A 483 4.90 -1.06 -16.18
N GLN A 484 5.55 -1.38 -17.29
CA GLN A 484 5.73 -0.51 -18.45
C GLN A 484 5.30 -1.28 -19.70
N LEU A 485 4.55 -0.63 -20.60
CA LEU A 485 3.92 -1.25 -21.77
C LEU A 485 4.22 -0.44 -23.03
N SER A 486 4.40 -1.11 -24.17
CA SER A 486 4.70 -0.42 -25.44
C SER A 486 3.55 0.41 -26.02
N ASN A 487 2.33 0.31 -25.45
CA ASN A 487 1.17 1.11 -25.83
C ASN A 487 1.02 2.28 -24.86
N ALA A 488 1.10 3.51 -25.38
CA ALA A 488 1.10 4.73 -24.58
C ALA A 488 -0.20 4.97 -23.80
N MET A 489 -1.36 4.50 -24.29
CA MET A 489 -2.64 4.61 -23.57
C MET A 489 -2.65 3.64 -22.39
N LEU A 490 -2.23 2.38 -22.58
CA LEU A 490 -2.16 1.40 -21.49
C LEU A 490 -1.10 1.78 -20.44
N ASP A 491 0.03 2.34 -20.85
CA ASP A 491 1.04 2.89 -19.93
C ASP A 491 0.51 4.10 -19.13
N GLN A 492 -0.26 4.99 -19.76
CA GLN A 492 -0.96 6.07 -19.07
C GLN A 492 -2.03 5.53 -18.10
N LEU A 493 -2.76 4.47 -18.46
CA LEU A 493 -3.70 3.79 -17.57
C LEU A 493 -2.98 3.23 -16.32
N VAL A 494 -1.85 2.53 -16.49
CA VAL A 494 -1.03 2.05 -15.35
C VAL A 494 -0.58 3.21 -14.45
N ARG A 495 -0.20 4.35 -15.03
CA ARG A 495 0.14 5.56 -14.27
C ARG A 495 -1.08 6.15 -13.53
N ASN A 496 -2.25 6.19 -14.16
CA ASN A 496 -3.50 6.65 -13.54
C ASN A 496 -3.92 5.78 -12.35
N ILE A 497 -3.79 4.45 -12.46
CA ILE A 497 -4.05 3.49 -11.37
C ILE A 497 -3.16 3.78 -10.17
N ARG A 498 -1.85 3.93 -10.38
CA ARG A 498 -0.87 4.19 -9.32
C ARG A 498 -1.10 5.53 -8.62
N TRP A 499 -1.48 6.58 -9.36
CA TRP A 499 -1.87 7.86 -8.78
C TRP A 499 -3.20 7.80 -8.03
N GLY A 500 -4.17 7.01 -8.51
CA GLY A 500 -5.44 6.78 -7.82
C GLY A 500 -5.27 6.07 -6.47
N GLN A 501 -4.46 5.02 -6.42
CA GLN A 501 -4.04 4.33 -5.19
C GLN A 501 -3.38 5.32 -4.22
N ARG A 502 -2.31 5.99 -4.68
CA ARG A 502 -1.51 6.91 -3.87
C ARG A 502 -2.34 8.05 -3.28
N SER A 503 -3.29 8.59 -4.05
CA SER A 503 -4.12 9.71 -3.60
C SER A 503 -5.12 9.31 -2.53
N ASN A 504 -5.50 8.04 -2.46
CA ASN A 504 -6.51 7.55 -1.53
C ASN A 504 -5.94 6.72 -0.36
N PHE A 505 -4.62 6.55 -0.30
CA PHE A 505 -3.96 5.87 0.82
C PHE A 505 -3.43 6.92 1.80
N VAL A 506 -4.35 7.55 2.56
CA VAL A 506 -4.02 8.59 3.56
C VAL A 506 -4.56 8.16 4.93
N SER A 507 -3.75 7.44 5.70
CA SER A 507 -4.09 6.81 7.00
C SER A 507 -5.18 5.72 6.98
N ILE A 508 -6.05 5.70 5.97
CA ILE A 508 -7.04 4.67 5.64
C ILE A 508 -7.20 4.62 4.09
N PRO A 509 -7.68 3.52 3.49
CA PRO A 509 -7.97 3.45 2.06
C PRO A 509 -9.32 4.15 1.76
N THR A 510 -9.27 5.40 1.29
CA THR A 510 -10.47 6.22 1.02
C THR A 510 -11.10 5.96 -0.35
N ASP A 511 -12.38 6.27 -0.50
CA ASP A 511 -13.09 6.28 -1.78
C ASP A 511 -12.56 7.36 -2.74
N THR A 512 -12.53 8.61 -2.26
CA THR A 512 -12.01 9.78 -2.97
C THR A 512 -11.25 10.70 -2.00
N PRO A 513 -10.22 11.44 -2.45
CA PRO A 513 -9.52 12.40 -1.61
C PRO A 513 -10.08 13.83 -1.68
N ALA A 514 -11.07 14.08 -2.54
CA ALA A 514 -11.45 15.43 -2.94
C ALA A 514 -12.68 15.99 -2.18
N ARG A 515 -13.85 15.37 -2.36
CA ARG A 515 -15.14 15.87 -1.85
C ARG A 515 -15.31 15.72 -0.34
N ASP A 516 -16.48 16.10 0.14
CA ASP A 516 -16.99 15.87 1.50
C ASP A 516 -17.35 14.39 1.78
N GLU A 517 -16.36 13.51 1.61
CA GLU A 517 -16.52 12.08 1.86
C GLU A 517 -15.24 11.52 2.49
N ARG A 518 -14.34 10.96 1.67
CA ARG A 518 -13.01 10.51 2.07
C ARG A 518 -13.08 9.43 3.15
N LEU A 519 -14.01 8.50 2.96
CA LEU A 519 -14.36 7.45 3.92
C LEU A 519 -13.72 6.14 3.50
N GLY A 520 -13.41 5.28 4.47
CA GLY A 520 -12.86 3.95 4.22
C GLY A 520 -13.92 2.96 3.73
N TRP A 521 -14.47 3.21 2.54
CA TRP A 521 -15.50 2.37 1.93
C TRP A 521 -14.96 0.96 1.67
N THR A 522 -15.65 -0.04 2.23
CA THR A 522 -15.13 -1.41 2.31
C THR A 522 -15.10 -2.11 0.96
N GLY A 523 -16.12 -1.92 0.11
CA GLY A 523 -16.20 -2.56 -1.21
C GLY A 523 -15.15 -2.06 -2.19
N ASP A 524 -14.87 -0.76 -2.17
CA ASP A 524 -13.85 -0.12 -2.98
C ASP A 524 -12.48 -0.76 -2.73
N ILE A 525 -12.07 -0.92 -1.47
CA ILE A 525 -10.79 -1.57 -1.15
C ILE A 525 -10.84 -3.09 -1.35
N ALA A 526 -12.00 -3.75 -1.20
CA ALA A 526 -12.16 -5.17 -1.50
C ALA A 526 -11.83 -5.48 -2.96
N VAL A 527 -12.36 -4.69 -3.91
CA VAL A 527 -12.10 -4.89 -5.34
C VAL A 527 -10.70 -4.43 -5.76
N PHE A 528 -10.13 -3.42 -5.09
CA PHE A 528 -8.85 -2.84 -5.46
C PHE A 528 -7.63 -3.49 -4.78
N ALA A 529 -7.78 -4.14 -3.63
CA ALA A 529 -6.67 -4.70 -2.85
C ALA A 529 -5.70 -5.61 -3.66
N PRO A 530 -6.15 -6.50 -4.56
CA PRO A 530 -5.23 -7.28 -5.41
C PRO A 530 -4.30 -6.39 -6.24
N THR A 531 -4.84 -5.30 -6.84
CA THR A 531 -4.05 -4.32 -7.59
C THR A 531 -3.13 -3.52 -6.68
N ALA A 532 -3.62 -3.07 -5.51
CA ALA A 532 -2.84 -2.29 -4.57
C ALA A 532 -1.56 -3.02 -4.13
N CYS A 533 -1.68 -4.34 -3.90
CA CYS A 533 -0.57 -5.22 -3.52
C CYS A 533 0.43 -5.51 -4.66
N ARG A 534 0.14 -5.15 -5.92
CA ARG A 534 1.12 -5.21 -7.01
C ARG A 534 2.10 -4.05 -6.99
N TYR A 535 1.64 -2.85 -6.65
CA TYR A 535 2.45 -1.62 -6.81
C TYR A 535 3.13 -1.14 -5.51
N GLN A 536 2.54 -1.39 -4.35
CA GLN A 536 3.11 -0.99 -3.05
C GLN A 536 3.07 -2.13 -2.02
N ASP A 537 3.94 -2.07 -1.01
CA ASP A 537 3.87 -2.97 0.15
C ASP A 537 2.73 -2.55 1.07
N THR A 538 1.59 -3.23 0.95
CA THR A 538 0.36 -2.91 1.67
C THR A 538 0.28 -3.57 3.05
N ARG A 539 1.27 -4.38 3.46
CA ARG A 539 1.18 -5.24 4.65
C ARG A 539 0.82 -4.49 5.91
N ALA A 540 1.56 -3.43 6.25
CA ALA A 540 1.35 -2.72 7.50
C ALA A 540 0.09 -1.82 7.44
N PHE A 541 -0.06 -1.03 6.36
CA PHE A 541 -1.24 -0.19 6.11
C PHE A 541 -2.57 -0.95 6.12
N LEU A 542 -2.69 -2.05 5.36
CA LEU A 542 -3.94 -2.83 5.33
C LEU A 542 -4.10 -3.69 6.59
N SER A 543 -3.03 -4.14 7.27
CA SER A 543 -3.17 -4.76 8.59
C SER A 543 -3.73 -3.78 9.62
N LYS A 544 -3.28 -2.51 9.61
CA LYS A 544 -3.80 -1.44 10.46
C LYS A 544 -5.28 -1.17 10.16
N TRP A 545 -5.66 -1.08 8.89
CA TRP A 545 -7.06 -0.90 8.52
C TRP A 545 -7.91 -2.13 8.90
N MET A 546 -7.38 -3.35 8.78
CA MET A 546 -8.06 -4.55 9.28
C MET A 546 -8.24 -4.54 10.80
N ASP A 547 -7.31 -3.95 11.56
CA ASP A 547 -7.55 -3.68 12.98
C ASP A 547 -8.75 -2.73 13.17
N ASP A 548 -8.91 -1.68 12.34
CA ASP A 548 -10.08 -0.79 12.37
C ASP A 548 -11.39 -1.53 12.01
N VAL A 549 -11.33 -2.50 11.08
CA VAL A 549 -12.47 -3.34 10.69
C VAL A 549 -12.90 -4.27 11.85
N ARG A 550 -11.96 -4.79 12.64
CA ARG A 550 -12.28 -5.55 13.87
C ARG A 550 -12.93 -4.67 14.94
N ASP A 551 -12.44 -3.45 15.13
CA ASP A 551 -13.03 -2.47 16.07
C ASP A 551 -14.48 -2.11 15.69
N ALA A 552 -14.82 -2.17 14.40
CA ALA A 552 -16.14 -1.91 13.84
C ALA A 552 -17.05 -3.16 13.66
N GLN A 553 -16.60 -4.37 13.99
CA GLN A 553 -17.44 -5.57 13.84
C GLN A 553 -18.61 -5.54 14.84
N ARG A 554 -19.82 -5.71 14.32
CA ARG A 554 -21.05 -5.77 15.11
C ARG A 554 -21.25 -7.15 15.74
N ALA A 555 -22.18 -7.25 16.68
CA ALA A 555 -22.49 -8.49 17.41
C ALA A 555 -23.05 -9.61 16.52
N ASP A 556 -23.60 -9.29 15.34
CA ASP A 556 -24.03 -10.24 14.30
C ASP A 556 -22.86 -10.83 13.49
N GLY A 557 -21.62 -10.37 13.71
CA GLY A 557 -20.43 -10.75 12.94
C GLY A 557 -20.20 -9.91 11.67
N ASN A 558 -21.12 -9.01 11.30
CA ASN A 558 -21.01 -8.19 10.10
C ASN A 558 -20.46 -6.78 10.41
N ILE A 559 -20.01 -6.08 9.38
CA ILE A 559 -19.31 -4.79 9.47
C ILE A 559 -20.13 -3.67 8.80
N PRO A 560 -19.90 -2.38 9.13
CA PRO A 560 -20.46 -1.26 8.38
C PRO A 560 -19.86 -1.18 6.96
N ALA A 561 -20.45 -0.33 6.11
CA ALA A 561 -19.96 -0.12 4.75
C ALA A 561 -18.78 0.86 4.66
N VAL A 562 -18.50 1.61 5.72
CA VAL A 562 -17.31 2.46 5.87
C VAL A 562 -16.61 2.18 7.20
N VAL A 563 -15.28 2.15 7.18
CA VAL A 563 -14.43 1.90 8.37
C VAL A 563 -13.22 2.84 8.36
N PRO A 564 -12.97 3.64 9.42
CA PRO A 564 -13.78 3.83 10.62
C PRO A 564 -15.18 4.38 10.35
N GLN A 565 -16.11 4.11 11.26
CA GLN A 565 -17.52 4.49 11.10
C GLN A 565 -17.84 5.79 11.86
N PRO A 566 -18.15 6.92 11.19
CA PRO A 566 -18.53 8.14 11.88
C PRO A 566 -20.00 8.07 12.35
N ARG A 567 -20.23 8.21 13.66
CA ARG A 567 -21.58 8.34 14.28
C ARG A 567 -22.63 7.33 13.78
N ASP A 568 -22.25 6.06 13.66
CA ASP A 568 -23.10 4.95 13.17
C ASP A 568 -23.69 5.13 11.75
N TYR A 569 -23.27 6.14 10.98
CA TYR A 569 -23.67 6.29 9.57
C TYR A 569 -23.12 5.13 8.73
N PHE A 570 -23.82 4.78 7.65
CA PHE A 570 -23.48 3.64 6.78
C PHE A 570 -23.35 2.29 7.51
N SER A 571 -24.11 2.09 8.60
CA SER A 571 -24.18 0.80 9.32
C SER A 571 -24.73 -0.34 8.44
N ALA A 572 -25.70 -0.02 7.55
CA ALA A 572 -26.19 -0.95 6.54
C ALA A 572 -25.15 -1.16 5.41
N THR A 573 -24.86 -2.41 5.11
CA THR A 573 -23.86 -2.87 4.13
C THR A 573 -24.48 -3.92 3.19
N GLY A 574 -23.70 -4.47 2.26
CA GLY A 574 -24.14 -5.58 1.41
C GLY A 574 -23.00 -6.36 0.78
N VAL A 575 -23.37 -7.38 0.00
CA VAL A 575 -22.44 -8.21 -0.80
C VAL A 575 -21.56 -7.33 -1.68
N GLY A 576 -20.25 -7.58 -1.66
CA GLY A 576 -19.22 -6.82 -2.33
C GLY A 576 -18.54 -5.80 -1.41
N TRP A 577 -19.25 -5.31 -0.37
CA TRP A 577 -18.73 -4.33 0.58
C TRP A 577 -18.20 -4.99 1.85
N SER A 578 -19.07 -5.65 2.63
CA SER A 578 -18.68 -6.31 3.87
C SER A 578 -17.64 -7.40 3.70
N ASP A 579 -17.61 -8.01 2.51
CA ASP A 579 -16.76 -9.16 2.17
C ASP A 579 -15.28 -8.73 2.02
N ALA A 580 -15.00 -7.42 2.09
CA ALA A 580 -13.67 -6.87 2.40
C ALA A 580 -12.99 -7.54 3.59
N PHE A 581 -13.76 -7.98 4.60
CA PHE A 581 -13.22 -8.68 5.77
C PHE A 581 -12.50 -9.99 5.38
N ILE A 582 -12.93 -10.65 4.29
CA ILE A 582 -12.29 -11.86 3.74
C ILE A 582 -11.29 -11.45 2.64
N ALA A 583 -11.73 -10.63 1.69
CA ALA A 583 -10.98 -10.31 0.47
C ALA A 583 -9.67 -9.54 0.74
N VAL A 584 -9.65 -8.60 1.68
CA VAL A 584 -8.45 -7.78 1.95
C VAL A 584 -7.33 -8.59 2.62
N PRO A 585 -7.57 -9.36 3.71
CA PRO A 585 -6.57 -10.28 4.26
C PRO A 585 -6.09 -11.32 3.24
N TYR A 586 -7.01 -11.85 2.43
CA TYR A 586 -6.69 -12.81 1.39
C TYR A 586 -5.75 -12.21 0.33
N ALA A 587 -6.02 -11.01 -0.18
CA ALA A 587 -5.19 -10.33 -1.18
C ALA A 587 -3.76 -10.05 -0.66
N VAL A 588 -3.64 -9.51 0.56
CA VAL A 588 -2.33 -9.22 1.19
C VAL A 588 -1.54 -10.50 1.43
N TRP A 589 -2.17 -11.55 1.96
CA TRP A 589 -1.52 -12.85 2.15
C TRP A 589 -1.09 -13.47 0.80
N ARG A 590 -1.96 -13.50 -0.22
CA ARG A 590 -1.62 -14.03 -1.54
C ARG A 590 -0.43 -13.30 -2.17
N ALA A 591 -0.37 -11.98 -2.06
CA ALA A 591 0.71 -11.18 -2.65
C ALA A 591 2.05 -11.31 -1.90
N THR A 592 2.03 -11.56 -0.58
CA THR A 592 3.25 -11.44 0.26
C THR A 592 3.68 -12.71 0.98
N GLY A 593 2.79 -13.71 1.11
CA GLY A 593 3.03 -14.91 1.91
C GLY A 593 2.98 -14.67 3.43
N ASP A 594 2.76 -13.43 3.88
CA ASP A 594 2.64 -13.09 5.29
C ASP A 594 1.27 -13.55 5.83
N THR A 595 1.25 -14.59 6.66
CA THR A 595 -0.01 -15.13 7.20
C THR A 595 -0.52 -14.37 8.42
N ARG A 596 0.21 -13.38 8.95
CA ARG A 596 -0.21 -12.66 10.18
C ARG A 596 -1.51 -11.91 9.99
N ILE A 597 -1.72 -11.28 8.83
CA ILE A 597 -2.98 -10.59 8.56
C ILE A 597 -4.17 -11.56 8.59
N VAL A 598 -3.97 -12.83 8.23
CA VAL A 598 -4.98 -13.89 8.38
C VAL A 598 -5.10 -14.29 9.86
N ARG A 599 -4.00 -14.66 10.52
CA ARG A 599 -3.99 -15.13 11.92
C ARG A 599 -4.56 -14.12 12.91
N ARG A 600 -4.21 -12.83 12.79
CA ARG A 600 -4.71 -11.73 13.65
C ARG A 600 -6.21 -11.48 13.51
N ASN A 601 -6.80 -11.81 12.35
CA ASN A 601 -8.19 -11.49 12.04
C ASN A 601 -9.10 -12.74 12.04
N TRP A 602 -8.55 -13.95 12.07
CA TRP A 602 -9.27 -15.19 11.80
C TRP A 602 -10.59 -15.35 12.55
N ASP A 603 -10.60 -15.16 13.87
CA ASP A 603 -11.80 -15.32 14.70
C ASP A 603 -12.93 -14.34 14.33
N TRP A 604 -12.59 -13.14 13.87
CA TRP A 604 -13.54 -12.12 13.42
C TRP A 604 -14.03 -12.42 12.00
N ILE A 605 -13.12 -12.78 11.10
CA ILE A 605 -13.44 -13.19 9.72
C ILE A 605 -14.35 -14.42 9.75
N TRP A 606 -14.12 -15.37 10.65
CA TRP A 606 -14.95 -16.56 10.80
C TRP A 606 -16.36 -16.25 11.29
N ARG A 607 -16.52 -15.30 12.23
CA ARG A 607 -17.86 -14.79 12.63
C ARG A 607 -18.58 -14.15 11.46
N PHE A 608 -17.87 -13.34 10.67
CA PHE A 608 -18.43 -12.73 9.46
C PHE A 608 -18.85 -13.79 8.43
N TYR A 609 -17.98 -14.75 8.12
CA TYR A 609 -18.28 -15.84 7.21
C TYR A 609 -19.47 -16.68 7.70
N ARG A 610 -19.64 -16.87 9.01
CA ARG A 610 -20.82 -17.55 9.57
C ARG A 610 -22.11 -16.76 9.36
N PHE A 611 -22.09 -15.45 9.53
CA PHE A 611 -23.20 -14.58 9.18
C PHE A 611 -23.59 -14.68 7.69
N VAL A 612 -22.61 -14.69 6.77
CA VAL A 612 -22.87 -14.89 5.33
C VAL A 612 -23.42 -16.30 5.06
N HIS A 613 -22.81 -17.33 5.64
CA HIS A 613 -23.24 -18.73 5.53
C HIS A 613 -24.67 -18.94 6.05
N GLU A 614 -25.04 -18.36 7.19
CA GLU A 614 -26.41 -18.43 7.74
C GLU A 614 -27.43 -17.82 6.78
N SER A 615 -27.12 -16.65 6.19
CA SER A 615 -27.95 -16.03 5.14
C SER A 615 -28.09 -16.93 3.90
N ALA A 616 -27.02 -17.59 3.45
CA ALA A 616 -27.05 -18.47 2.29
C ALA A 616 -27.62 -19.88 2.55
N THR A 617 -27.89 -20.24 3.81
CA THR A 617 -28.36 -21.59 4.18
C THR A 617 -29.73 -21.61 4.86
N HIS A 618 -30.37 -20.46 5.09
CA HIS A 618 -31.68 -20.34 5.74
C HIS A 618 -32.75 -21.25 5.11
N ASP A 619 -32.90 -21.17 3.79
CA ASP A 619 -33.85 -21.98 3.00
C ASP A 619 -33.30 -23.37 2.59
N GLY A 620 -32.07 -23.73 3.02
CA GLY A 620 -31.41 -24.99 2.66
C GLY A 620 -31.00 -25.14 1.19
N ASN A 621 -31.16 -24.11 0.38
CA ASN A 621 -30.91 -24.11 -1.07
C ASN A 621 -29.48 -23.71 -1.48
N LEU A 622 -28.65 -23.22 -0.55
CA LEU A 622 -27.29 -22.68 -0.77
C LEU A 622 -27.24 -21.42 -1.65
N LEU A 623 -28.33 -20.66 -1.74
CA LEU A 623 -28.41 -19.39 -2.45
C LEU A 623 -28.42 -18.25 -1.43
N GLU A 624 -27.56 -17.25 -1.61
CA GLU A 624 -27.52 -16.09 -0.71
C GLU A 624 -28.70 -15.16 -1.04
N GLU A 625 -29.45 -14.77 0.00
CA GLU A 625 -30.74 -14.09 -0.15
C GLU A 625 -30.66 -12.72 -0.84
N GLY A 626 -29.48 -12.11 -0.86
CA GLY A 626 -29.17 -10.79 -1.38
C GLY A 626 -28.97 -9.75 -0.27
N ARG A 627 -28.03 -9.97 0.67
CA ARG A 627 -27.70 -8.98 1.74
C ARG A 627 -27.45 -7.60 1.14
N SER A 628 -28.34 -6.63 1.39
CA SER A 628 -28.41 -5.42 0.58
C SER A 628 -28.66 -4.10 1.35
N SER A 629 -28.30 -3.02 0.65
CA SER A 629 -28.37 -1.62 1.06
C SER A 629 -28.72 -0.75 -0.16
N TRP A 630 -28.76 0.58 0.00
CA TRP A 630 -29.09 1.51 -1.07
C TRP A 630 -28.03 1.56 -2.19
N PHE A 631 -26.81 1.05 -1.98
CA PHE A 631 -25.73 0.95 -2.98
C PHE A 631 -25.50 -0.47 -3.56
N SER A 632 -26.29 -1.47 -3.16
CA SER A 632 -26.20 -2.86 -3.66
C SER A 632 -26.38 -3.04 -5.18
N GLY A 633 -26.14 -4.26 -5.65
CA GLY A 633 -25.95 -4.60 -7.05
C GLY A 633 -24.53 -4.22 -7.50
N ASP A 634 -24.28 -4.33 -8.79
CA ASP A 634 -23.01 -3.93 -9.38
C ASP A 634 -22.94 -2.39 -9.49
N TRP A 635 -22.38 -1.74 -8.47
CA TRP A 635 -22.46 -0.28 -8.32
C TRP A 635 -21.89 0.45 -9.53
N LEU A 636 -22.65 1.41 -10.07
CA LEU A 636 -22.32 2.20 -11.26
C LEU A 636 -22.19 1.40 -12.57
N ASN A 637 -22.83 0.23 -12.67
CA ASN A 637 -23.02 -0.45 -13.96
C ASN A 637 -23.87 0.37 -14.96
N LEU A 638 -23.82 -0.04 -16.23
CA LEU A 638 -24.46 0.63 -17.37
C LEU A 638 -25.54 -0.25 -18.04
N GLU A 639 -26.00 -1.31 -17.39
CA GLU A 639 -26.91 -2.31 -18.00
C GLU A 639 -28.39 -2.08 -17.71
N GLY A 640 -28.73 -1.21 -16.77
CA GLY A 640 -30.12 -0.73 -16.58
C GLY A 640 -31.09 -1.83 -16.15
N VAL A 641 -30.61 -2.84 -15.43
CA VAL A 641 -31.38 -4.00 -14.96
C VAL A 641 -32.07 -3.75 -13.62
N ASP A 642 -32.95 -4.68 -13.20
CA ASP A 642 -33.37 -4.74 -11.80
C ASP A 642 -32.16 -5.10 -10.93
N ARG A 643 -31.65 -4.06 -10.28
CA ARG A 643 -30.48 -4.07 -9.42
C ARG A 643 -30.61 -5.05 -8.25
N LEU A 644 -31.81 -5.24 -7.69
CA LEU A 644 -32.01 -6.17 -6.57
C LEU A 644 -32.13 -7.61 -7.07
N ALA A 645 -32.73 -7.85 -8.23
CA ALA A 645 -32.74 -9.18 -8.85
C ALA A 645 -31.32 -9.64 -9.22
N GLU A 646 -30.53 -8.78 -9.88
CA GLU A 646 -29.12 -9.04 -10.19
C GLU A 646 -28.29 -9.26 -8.92
N HIS A 647 -28.53 -8.47 -7.87
CA HIS A 647 -27.80 -8.58 -6.60
C HIS A 647 -27.89 -9.97 -5.97
N ARG A 648 -28.99 -10.73 -6.14
CA ARG A 648 -29.12 -12.11 -5.61
C ARG A 648 -28.22 -13.11 -6.35
N VAL A 649 -28.03 -12.91 -7.65
CA VAL A 649 -27.09 -13.71 -8.47
C VAL A 649 -25.64 -13.39 -8.06
N ILE A 650 -25.32 -12.09 -7.92
CA ILE A 650 -24.03 -11.59 -7.42
C ILE A 650 -23.74 -12.12 -6.00
N ALA A 651 -24.75 -12.17 -5.12
CA ALA A 651 -24.65 -12.66 -3.74
C ALA A 651 -24.21 -14.12 -3.65
N THR A 652 -24.85 -15.00 -4.43
CA THR A 652 -24.46 -16.42 -4.46
C THR A 652 -23.08 -16.63 -5.10
N ALA A 653 -22.69 -15.79 -6.06
CA ALA A 653 -21.35 -15.79 -6.64
C ALA A 653 -20.27 -15.40 -5.62
N TYR A 654 -20.48 -14.31 -4.87
CA TYR A 654 -19.59 -13.90 -3.78
C TYR A 654 -19.50 -14.96 -2.68
N PHE A 655 -20.62 -15.56 -2.25
CA PHE A 655 -20.60 -16.60 -1.23
C PHE A 655 -19.68 -17.79 -1.61
N ALA A 656 -19.71 -18.22 -2.88
CA ALA A 656 -18.78 -19.25 -3.37
C ALA A 656 -17.32 -18.78 -3.35
N GLU A 657 -17.05 -17.54 -3.73
CA GLU A 657 -15.69 -16.99 -3.76
C GLU A 657 -15.13 -16.75 -2.33
N ASP A 658 -15.96 -16.29 -1.40
CA ASP A 658 -15.65 -16.20 0.03
C ASP A 658 -15.37 -17.58 0.63
N THR A 659 -16.21 -18.59 0.35
CA THR A 659 -15.95 -19.98 0.77
C THR A 659 -14.62 -20.49 0.22
N ARG A 660 -14.25 -20.15 -1.02
CA ARG A 660 -12.94 -20.50 -1.61
C ARG A 660 -11.79 -19.81 -0.87
N MET A 661 -11.88 -18.49 -0.65
CA MET A 661 -10.87 -17.72 0.07
C MET A 661 -10.70 -18.22 1.52
N MET A 662 -11.79 -18.55 2.20
CA MET A 662 -11.78 -19.10 3.56
C MET A 662 -11.14 -20.49 3.63
N ALA A 663 -11.41 -21.37 2.65
CA ALA A 663 -10.75 -22.68 2.58
C ALA A 663 -9.22 -22.56 2.45
N GLU A 664 -8.75 -21.67 1.58
CA GLU A 664 -7.32 -21.43 1.34
C GLU A 664 -6.63 -20.74 2.52
N MET A 665 -7.26 -19.71 3.13
CA MET A 665 -6.73 -19.04 4.31
C MET A 665 -6.66 -19.98 5.52
N ALA A 666 -7.71 -20.75 5.78
CA ALA A 666 -7.74 -21.73 6.86
C ALA A 666 -6.58 -22.74 6.72
N ALA A 667 -6.39 -23.29 5.52
CA ALA A 667 -5.28 -24.20 5.24
C ALA A 667 -3.91 -23.55 5.44
N ALA A 668 -3.75 -22.28 5.07
CA ALA A 668 -2.49 -21.54 5.21
C ALA A 668 -2.09 -21.26 6.67
N ILE A 669 -3.06 -21.17 7.59
CA ILE A 669 -2.80 -20.95 9.02
C ILE A 669 -2.93 -22.21 9.89
N GLY A 670 -3.37 -23.34 9.32
CA GLY A 670 -3.47 -24.64 10.00
C GLY A 670 -4.87 -25.00 10.54
N GLU A 671 -5.88 -24.16 10.30
CA GLU A 671 -7.28 -24.31 10.73
C GLU A 671 -8.00 -25.40 9.90
N THR A 672 -7.56 -26.65 10.11
CA THR A 672 -7.77 -27.78 9.20
C THR A 672 -9.24 -28.20 9.12
N ALA A 673 -10.01 -28.02 10.19
CA ALA A 673 -11.44 -28.35 10.21
C ALA A 673 -12.24 -27.38 9.32
N GLN A 674 -12.02 -26.08 9.47
CA GLN A 674 -12.64 -25.01 8.70
C GLN A 674 -12.22 -25.06 7.23
N ALA A 675 -10.94 -25.37 6.96
CA ALA A 675 -10.44 -25.61 5.61
C ALA A 675 -11.20 -26.74 4.91
N THR A 676 -11.37 -27.87 5.61
CA THR A 676 -12.10 -29.05 5.11
C THR A 676 -13.58 -28.75 4.91
N GLU A 677 -14.21 -28.03 5.83
CA GLU A 677 -15.62 -27.64 5.74
C GLU A 677 -15.87 -26.76 4.51
N CYS A 678 -15.11 -25.68 4.34
CA CYS A 678 -15.26 -24.75 3.23
C CYS A 678 -14.95 -25.43 1.89
N ALA A 679 -13.88 -26.22 1.81
CA ALA A 679 -13.54 -27.00 0.61
C ALA A 679 -14.63 -28.02 0.22
N THR A 680 -15.34 -28.59 1.20
CA THR A 680 -16.46 -29.54 0.96
C THR A 680 -17.75 -28.83 0.58
N LEU A 681 -17.93 -27.58 1.02
CA LEU A 681 -19.12 -26.77 0.73
C LEU A 681 -19.06 -26.12 -0.66
N LEU A 682 -17.89 -25.61 -1.07
CA LEU A 682 -17.69 -24.90 -2.34
C LEU A 682 -18.33 -25.57 -3.58
N PRO A 683 -18.07 -26.86 -3.91
CA PRO A 683 -18.70 -27.48 -5.09
C PRO A 683 -20.22 -27.59 -4.99
N LYS A 684 -20.79 -27.60 -3.77
CA LYS A 684 -22.25 -27.62 -3.56
C LYS A 684 -22.86 -26.25 -3.86
N ILE A 685 -22.20 -25.16 -3.45
CA ILE A 685 -22.62 -23.79 -3.79
C ILE A 685 -22.55 -23.59 -5.31
N ARG A 686 -21.49 -24.05 -5.97
CA ARG A 686 -21.35 -24.02 -7.44
C ARG A 686 -22.49 -24.77 -8.14
N ALA A 687 -22.82 -25.98 -7.67
CA ALA A 687 -23.95 -26.74 -8.19
C ALA A 687 -25.31 -26.03 -7.98
N ALA A 688 -25.52 -25.40 -6.82
CA ALA A 688 -26.71 -24.62 -6.53
C ALA A 688 -26.83 -23.38 -7.42
N PHE A 689 -25.74 -22.63 -7.61
CA PHE A 689 -25.68 -21.48 -8.52
C PHE A 689 -26.05 -21.88 -9.95
N VAL A 690 -25.47 -22.97 -10.46
CA VAL A 690 -25.78 -23.48 -11.82
C VAL A 690 -27.23 -23.92 -11.92
N ALA A 691 -27.76 -24.63 -10.92
CA ALA A 691 -29.15 -25.09 -10.92
C ALA A 691 -30.18 -23.95 -10.82
N ALA A 692 -29.85 -22.85 -10.14
CA ALA A 692 -30.73 -21.71 -9.95
C ALA A 692 -30.66 -20.68 -11.08
N TYR A 693 -29.48 -20.40 -11.62
CA TYR A 693 -29.23 -19.23 -12.46
C TYR A 693 -28.73 -19.54 -13.88
N ARG A 694 -28.48 -20.80 -14.24
CA ARG A 694 -28.08 -21.18 -15.61
C ARG A 694 -29.23 -21.82 -16.38
N HIS A 695 -29.59 -21.23 -17.50
CA HIS A 695 -30.59 -21.76 -18.41
C HIS A 695 -30.04 -22.86 -19.34
N ALA A 696 -30.94 -23.62 -19.97
CA ALA A 696 -30.58 -24.78 -20.79
C ALA A 696 -29.80 -24.43 -22.07
N ASP A 697 -29.89 -23.19 -22.57
CA ASP A 697 -29.12 -22.70 -23.73
C ASP A 697 -27.75 -22.11 -23.35
N GLY A 698 -27.37 -22.20 -22.08
CA GLY A 698 -26.14 -21.66 -21.52
C GLY A 698 -26.21 -20.20 -21.08
N SER A 699 -27.32 -19.49 -21.31
CA SER A 699 -27.48 -18.13 -20.78
C SER A 699 -27.63 -18.14 -19.26
N LEU A 700 -27.31 -17.01 -18.63
CA LEU A 700 -27.48 -16.82 -17.18
C LEU A 700 -28.64 -15.87 -16.90
N GLU A 701 -29.28 -16.06 -15.75
CA GLU A 701 -30.29 -15.16 -15.18
C GLU A 701 -29.80 -13.70 -15.21
N MET A 702 -30.69 -12.74 -15.48
CA MET A 702 -30.39 -11.33 -15.82
C MET A 702 -29.56 -11.08 -17.09
N GLY A 703 -28.66 -11.99 -17.49
CA GLY A 703 -27.91 -11.93 -18.75
C GLY A 703 -26.91 -10.77 -18.87
N THR A 704 -26.49 -10.17 -17.76
CA THR A 704 -25.54 -9.04 -17.72
C THR A 704 -24.10 -9.47 -17.90
N GLN A 705 -23.25 -8.57 -18.40
CA GLN A 705 -21.80 -8.76 -18.45
C GLN A 705 -21.24 -9.12 -17.08
N THR A 706 -21.75 -8.51 -16.01
CA THR A 706 -21.30 -8.78 -14.64
C THR A 706 -21.63 -10.19 -14.17
N VAL A 707 -22.85 -10.67 -14.39
CA VAL A 707 -23.22 -12.05 -14.04
C VAL A 707 -22.38 -13.06 -14.82
N TYR A 708 -22.15 -12.85 -16.12
CA TYR A 708 -21.24 -13.71 -16.90
C TYR A 708 -19.79 -13.61 -16.43
N ALA A 709 -19.26 -12.41 -16.19
CA ALA A 709 -17.90 -12.17 -15.76
C ALA A 709 -17.61 -12.80 -14.39
N MET A 710 -18.50 -12.66 -13.42
CA MET A 710 -18.34 -13.30 -12.11
C MET A 710 -18.49 -14.83 -12.21
N ALA A 711 -19.50 -15.34 -12.91
CA ALA A 711 -19.73 -16.79 -13.00
C ALA A 711 -18.56 -17.53 -13.69
N LEU A 712 -17.99 -16.95 -14.74
CA LEU A 712 -16.83 -17.51 -15.43
C LEU A 712 -15.54 -17.21 -14.66
N GLY A 713 -15.33 -15.95 -14.23
CA GLY A 713 -14.13 -15.49 -13.53
C GLY A 713 -13.87 -16.21 -12.21
N MET A 714 -14.86 -16.28 -11.33
CA MET A 714 -14.81 -17.03 -10.06
C MET A 714 -14.90 -18.55 -10.27
N GLY A 715 -15.39 -18.99 -11.44
CA GLY A 715 -15.43 -20.40 -11.83
C GLY A 715 -16.55 -21.18 -11.17
N LEU A 716 -17.76 -20.62 -11.21
CA LEU A 716 -18.97 -21.24 -10.69
C LEU A 716 -19.46 -22.40 -11.58
N ILE A 717 -19.07 -22.40 -12.85
CA ILE A 717 -19.43 -23.43 -13.84
C ILE A 717 -18.22 -24.36 -14.04
N GLU A 718 -18.21 -25.46 -13.30
CA GLU A 718 -17.11 -26.44 -13.33
C GLU A 718 -17.15 -27.35 -14.57
N ASP A 719 -18.36 -27.74 -15.02
CA ASP A 719 -18.52 -28.60 -16.19
C ASP A 719 -18.00 -27.91 -17.47
N PRO A 720 -17.02 -28.51 -18.19
CA PRO A 720 -16.41 -27.87 -19.35
C PRO A 720 -17.39 -27.62 -20.52
N SER A 721 -18.41 -28.44 -20.69
CA SER A 721 -19.39 -28.27 -21.77
C SER A 721 -20.35 -27.12 -21.46
N GLN A 722 -20.87 -27.08 -20.23
CA GLN A 722 -21.72 -26.00 -19.76
C GLN A 722 -20.98 -24.65 -19.76
N ARG A 723 -19.71 -24.65 -19.33
CA ARG A 723 -18.85 -23.47 -19.33
C ARG A 723 -18.62 -22.95 -20.75
N LYS A 724 -18.42 -23.84 -21.73
CA LYS A 724 -18.25 -23.47 -23.15
C LYS A 724 -19.51 -22.84 -23.74
N GLU A 725 -20.69 -23.39 -23.43
CA GLU A 725 -21.98 -22.82 -23.84
C GLU A 725 -22.20 -21.42 -23.22
N THR A 726 -21.96 -21.27 -21.92
CA THR A 726 -22.08 -19.98 -21.23
C THR A 726 -21.03 -18.96 -21.69
N ALA A 727 -19.83 -19.41 -22.02
CA ALA A 727 -18.80 -18.57 -22.65
C ALA A 727 -19.25 -18.04 -24.02
N ALA A 728 -19.94 -18.84 -24.83
CA ALA A 728 -20.53 -18.37 -26.09
C ALA A 728 -21.58 -17.28 -25.84
N LYS A 729 -22.44 -17.44 -24.83
CA LYS A 729 -23.43 -16.42 -24.42
C LYS A 729 -22.81 -15.13 -23.92
N PHE A 730 -21.70 -15.20 -23.18
CA PHE A 730 -20.95 -14.02 -22.78
C PHE A 730 -20.35 -13.27 -23.98
N VAL A 731 -19.82 -14.00 -24.98
CA VAL A 731 -19.31 -13.42 -26.23
C VAL A 731 -20.45 -12.80 -27.07
N GLU A 732 -21.62 -13.45 -27.16
CA GLU A 732 -22.83 -12.88 -27.77
C GLU A 732 -23.24 -11.57 -27.09
N LYS A 733 -23.23 -11.54 -25.75
CA LYS A 733 -23.55 -10.36 -24.94
C LYS A 733 -22.58 -9.20 -25.18
N LEU A 734 -21.27 -9.45 -25.14
CA LEU A 734 -20.26 -8.45 -25.48
C LEU A 734 -20.43 -7.93 -26.91
N ALA A 735 -20.74 -8.80 -27.88
CA ALA A 735 -21.00 -8.37 -29.25
C ALA A 735 -22.25 -7.48 -29.38
N ALA A 736 -23.32 -7.79 -28.64
CA ALA A 736 -24.54 -6.97 -28.59
C ALA A 736 -24.30 -5.59 -27.96
N ASP A 737 -23.37 -5.49 -27.01
CA ASP A 737 -22.91 -4.22 -26.42
C ASP A 737 -21.81 -3.53 -27.23
N ASN A 738 -21.65 -3.87 -28.52
CA ASN A 738 -20.61 -3.35 -29.41
C ASN A 738 -19.18 -3.46 -28.84
N TYR A 739 -18.92 -4.54 -28.09
CA TYR A 739 -17.65 -4.81 -27.40
C TYR A 739 -17.19 -3.66 -26.50
N HIS A 740 -18.13 -3.02 -25.82
CA HIS A 740 -17.87 -2.06 -24.75
C HIS A 740 -18.23 -2.66 -23.40
N LEU A 741 -17.49 -2.28 -22.36
CA LEU A 741 -17.80 -2.69 -20.99
C LEU A 741 -19.11 -2.04 -20.52
N LYS A 742 -19.86 -2.74 -19.69
CA LYS A 742 -21.01 -2.15 -18.97
C LYS A 742 -21.01 -2.47 -17.47
N THR A 743 -19.96 -3.13 -17.01
CA THR A 743 -19.74 -3.52 -15.62
C THR A 743 -19.53 -2.31 -14.71
N GLY A 744 -20.04 -2.43 -13.48
CA GLY A 744 -19.79 -1.56 -12.34
C GLY A 744 -18.63 -2.05 -11.47
N PHE A 745 -18.61 -1.65 -10.20
CA PHE A 745 -17.51 -1.91 -9.28
C PHE A 745 -17.23 -3.40 -9.03
N LEU A 746 -18.27 -4.24 -8.95
CA LEU A 746 -18.14 -5.66 -8.61
C LEU A 746 -17.86 -6.51 -9.86
N GLY A 747 -18.41 -6.14 -11.02
CA GLY A 747 -18.19 -6.86 -12.27
C GLY A 747 -16.85 -6.56 -12.95
N THR A 748 -16.37 -5.31 -12.89
CA THR A 748 -15.17 -4.87 -13.63
C THR A 748 -13.89 -5.64 -13.28
N PRO A 749 -13.59 -5.97 -12.00
CA PRO A 749 -12.43 -6.79 -11.64
C PRO A 749 -12.40 -8.17 -12.30
N TRP A 750 -13.58 -8.74 -12.58
CA TRP A 750 -13.73 -10.07 -13.15
C TRP A 750 -13.89 -10.09 -14.68
N LEU A 751 -14.17 -8.95 -15.31
CA LEU A 751 -14.44 -8.82 -16.74
C LEU A 751 -13.31 -9.40 -17.62
N LEU A 752 -12.06 -8.98 -17.39
CA LEU A 752 -10.92 -9.48 -18.16
C LEU A 752 -10.45 -10.87 -17.73
N PRO A 753 -10.34 -11.20 -16.41
CA PRO A 753 -10.08 -12.58 -15.97
C PRO A 753 -11.05 -13.62 -16.53
N ALA A 754 -12.35 -13.29 -16.63
CA ALA A 754 -13.34 -14.16 -17.24
C ALA A 754 -13.04 -14.45 -18.71
N LEU A 755 -12.63 -13.44 -19.47
CA LEU A 755 -12.26 -13.57 -20.89
C LEU A 755 -10.99 -14.40 -21.08
N SER A 756 -9.94 -14.14 -20.29
CA SER A 756 -8.72 -14.96 -20.32
C SER A 756 -9.02 -16.43 -19.98
N ARG A 757 -9.91 -16.69 -19.02
CA ARG A 757 -10.30 -18.05 -18.62
C ARG A 757 -11.13 -18.83 -19.66
N ILE A 758 -11.65 -18.14 -20.68
CA ILE A 758 -12.33 -18.76 -21.83
C ILE A 758 -11.54 -18.62 -23.14
N ASP A 759 -10.22 -18.39 -23.03
CA ASP A 759 -9.28 -18.26 -24.14
C ASP A 759 -9.60 -17.09 -25.10
N ARG A 760 -10.23 -16.02 -24.57
CA ARG A 760 -10.64 -14.80 -25.32
C ARG A 760 -9.87 -13.55 -24.93
N ASP A 761 -8.55 -13.69 -24.76
CA ASP A 761 -7.61 -12.58 -24.59
C ASP A 761 -7.68 -11.53 -25.71
N ASP A 762 -8.11 -11.93 -26.92
CA ASP A 762 -8.40 -11.03 -28.04
C ASP A 762 -9.53 -10.03 -27.72
N LEU A 763 -10.57 -10.48 -27.00
CA LEU A 763 -11.67 -9.62 -26.54
C LEU A 763 -11.28 -8.81 -25.31
N ALA A 764 -10.47 -9.38 -24.40
CA ALA A 764 -9.96 -8.64 -23.25
C ALA A 764 -9.14 -7.42 -23.70
N MET A 765 -8.25 -7.62 -24.68
CA MET A 765 -7.50 -6.50 -25.28
C MET A 765 -8.35 -5.60 -26.16
N ARG A 766 -9.40 -6.09 -26.81
CA ARG A 766 -10.36 -5.22 -27.51
C ARG A 766 -11.03 -4.24 -26.55
N LEU A 767 -11.54 -4.72 -25.41
CA LEU A 767 -12.16 -3.89 -24.38
C LEU A 767 -11.18 -2.88 -23.79
N LEU A 768 -9.95 -3.30 -23.49
CA LEU A 768 -8.90 -2.42 -22.99
C LEU A 768 -8.50 -1.32 -23.98
N LEU A 769 -8.46 -1.62 -25.28
CA LEU A 769 -7.99 -0.71 -26.33
C LEU A 769 -9.08 0.19 -26.93
N ASN A 770 -10.34 0.10 -26.48
CA ASN A 770 -11.36 1.09 -26.85
C ASN A 770 -10.97 2.48 -26.33
N GLU A 771 -11.21 3.52 -27.14
CA GLU A 771 -10.97 4.94 -26.79
C GLU A 771 -12.26 5.77 -26.79
N ASP A 772 -13.40 5.17 -27.08
CA ASP A 772 -14.74 5.74 -26.99
C ASP A 772 -15.51 5.23 -25.77
N TYR A 773 -16.58 5.95 -25.41
CA TYR A 773 -17.32 5.71 -24.19
C TYR A 773 -18.24 4.47 -24.33
N PRO A 774 -18.33 3.59 -23.31
CA PRO A 774 -17.53 3.52 -22.06
C PRO A 774 -16.25 2.68 -22.20
N SER A 775 -15.10 3.21 -21.73
CA SER A 775 -13.83 2.48 -21.66
C SER A 775 -12.79 3.19 -20.78
N TRP A 776 -11.76 2.48 -20.34
CA TRP A 776 -10.57 3.08 -19.71
C TRP A 776 -9.82 4.02 -20.67
N GLY A 777 -9.71 3.66 -21.95
CA GLY A 777 -9.05 4.50 -22.95
C GLY A 777 -9.80 5.80 -23.21
N PHE A 778 -11.12 5.82 -23.04
CA PHE A 778 -11.91 7.07 -23.05
C PHE A 778 -11.51 8.01 -21.89
N GLU A 779 -11.34 7.53 -20.66
CA GLU A 779 -10.86 8.36 -19.54
C GLU A 779 -9.48 8.98 -19.88
N VAL A 780 -8.54 8.14 -20.33
CA VAL A 780 -7.19 8.56 -20.73
C VAL A 780 -7.24 9.60 -21.85
N ARG A 781 -8.01 9.36 -22.91
CA ARG A 781 -8.19 10.28 -24.05
C ARG A 781 -8.82 11.61 -23.64
N MET A 782 -9.70 11.61 -22.64
CA MET A 782 -10.30 12.82 -22.08
C MET A 782 -9.36 13.58 -21.12
N GLY A 783 -8.15 13.07 -20.88
CA GLY A 783 -7.09 13.73 -20.12
C GLY A 783 -7.02 13.31 -18.64
N ALA A 784 -7.63 12.18 -18.27
CA ALA A 784 -7.54 11.63 -16.93
C ALA A 784 -6.07 11.33 -16.55
N THR A 785 -5.71 11.67 -15.31
CA THR A 785 -4.38 11.38 -14.71
C THR A 785 -4.49 10.47 -13.46
N THR A 786 -5.72 10.07 -13.16
CA THR A 786 -6.20 9.23 -12.06
C THR A 786 -7.41 8.47 -12.58
N MET A 787 -7.81 7.38 -11.93
CA MET A 787 -9.04 6.66 -12.25
C MET A 787 -10.27 7.48 -11.83
N TRP A 788 -11.34 7.45 -12.62
CA TRP A 788 -12.60 8.15 -12.29
C TRP A 788 -13.58 7.28 -11.49
N GLU A 789 -14.51 7.93 -10.79
CA GLU A 789 -15.61 7.22 -10.09
C GLU A 789 -16.65 6.67 -11.07
N ARG A 790 -16.83 7.31 -12.23
CA ARG A 790 -17.77 6.88 -13.27
C ARG A 790 -17.08 6.86 -14.63
N TRP A 791 -17.45 5.86 -15.44
CA TRP A 791 -17.13 5.82 -16.87
C TRP A 791 -17.54 7.09 -17.65
N ASN A 792 -18.46 7.89 -17.12
CA ASN A 792 -18.92 9.17 -17.68
C ASN A 792 -18.70 10.38 -16.76
N SER A 793 -17.70 10.35 -15.88
CA SER A 793 -17.37 11.49 -15.00
C SER A 793 -17.14 12.78 -15.80
N ILE A 794 -16.56 12.66 -16.99
CA ILE A 794 -16.72 13.61 -18.10
C ILE A 794 -17.42 12.87 -19.25
N ARG A 795 -18.46 13.47 -19.84
CA ARG A 795 -19.13 12.93 -21.02
C ARG A 795 -18.36 13.25 -22.30
N ALA A 796 -18.66 12.53 -23.39
CA ALA A 796 -18.00 12.71 -24.68
C ALA A 796 -18.17 14.12 -25.29
N ASP A 797 -19.22 14.85 -24.90
CA ASP A 797 -19.43 16.25 -25.27
C ASP A 797 -18.59 17.24 -24.44
N GLY A 798 -17.87 16.79 -23.40
CA GLY A 798 -17.09 17.62 -22.49
C GLY A 798 -17.87 18.18 -21.29
N SER A 799 -19.15 17.85 -21.13
CA SER A 799 -19.93 18.14 -19.92
C SER A 799 -19.58 17.18 -18.78
N PHE A 800 -19.81 17.58 -17.52
CA PHE A 800 -19.53 16.73 -16.36
C PHE A 800 -20.71 15.80 -16.02
N GLY A 801 -20.38 14.60 -15.51
CA GLY A 801 -21.33 13.63 -14.97
C GLY A 801 -22.15 14.13 -13.77
N PRO A 802 -23.08 13.32 -13.24
CA PRO A 802 -24.01 13.71 -12.16
C PRO A 802 -23.30 14.24 -10.90
N VAL A 803 -23.49 15.52 -10.61
CA VAL A 803 -22.68 16.30 -9.63
C VAL A 803 -22.79 15.78 -8.19
N ASP A 804 -23.91 15.13 -7.85
CA ASP A 804 -24.21 14.53 -6.55
C ASP A 804 -23.22 13.44 -6.11
N MET A 805 -22.58 12.77 -7.08
CA MET A 805 -21.51 11.81 -6.83
C MET A 805 -20.67 11.65 -8.11
N ASN A 806 -19.61 12.45 -8.23
CA ASN A 806 -18.71 12.44 -9.39
C ASN A 806 -17.26 12.85 -9.08
N SER A 807 -16.50 11.96 -8.42
CA SER A 807 -15.06 12.08 -8.18
C SER A 807 -14.24 11.78 -9.44
N PHE A 808 -13.14 12.51 -9.66
CA PHE A 808 -12.16 12.22 -10.72
C PHE A 808 -10.93 11.44 -10.19
N ASN A 809 -11.00 10.90 -8.98
CA ASN A 809 -9.90 10.21 -8.31
C ASN A 809 -10.43 9.08 -7.39
N HIS A 810 -10.78 7.95 -8.00
CA HIS A 810 -11.48 6.83 -7.37
C HIS A 810 -10.86 5.51 -7.86
N TYR A 811 -10.22 4.72 -6.98
CA TYR A 811 -9.37 3.61 -7.47
C TYR A 811 -10.13 2.36 -7.95
N ALA A 812 -11.46 2.27 -7.75
CA ALA A 812 -12.24 1.03 -7.97
C ALA A 812 -12.09 0.45 -9.39
N TYR A 813 -12.30 1.24 -10.45
CA TYR A 813 -12.07 0.79 -11.83
C TYR A 813 -10.60 0.59 -12.20
N GLY A 814 -9.68 1.00 -11.32
CA GLY A 814 -8.27 0.64 -11.39
C GLY A 814 -7.97 -0.81 -11.01
N ALA A 815 -8.95 -1.59 -10.51
CA ALA A 815 -8.81 -3.02 -10.21
C ALA A 815 -8.36 -3.87 -11.42
N VAL A 816 -8.52 -3.35 -12.65
CA VAL A 816 -7.94 -3.91 -13.87
C VAL A 816 -6.40 -4.04 -13.82
N GLY A 817 -5.74 -3.29 -12.94
CA GLY A 817 -4.29 -3.28 -12.77
C GLY A 817 -3.69 -4.64 -12.39
N ASP A 818 -4.39 -5.48 -11.63
CA ASP A 818 -3.95 -6.84 -11.33
C ASP A 818 -3.89 -7.72 -12.59
N TRP A 819 -4.90 -7.62 -13.46
CA TRP A 819 -4.90 -8.32 -14.74
C TRP A 819 -3.77 -7.81 -15.66
N LEU A 820 -3.58 -6.49 -15.77
CA LEU A 820 -2.49 -5.89 -16.55
C LEU A 820 -1.11 -6.39 -16.08
N PHE A 821 -0.89 -6.42 -14.76
CA PHE A 821 0.38 -6.87 -14.15
C PHE A 821 0.61 -8.38 -14.34
N GLY A 822 -0.46 -9.18 -14.18
CA GLY A 822 -0.41 -10.63 -14.28
C GLY A 822 -0.34 -11.18 -15.71
N HIS A 823 -1.05 -10.58 -16.68
CA HIS A 823 -1.18 -11.10 -18.05
C HIS A 823 -0.28 -10.36 -19.05
N LEU A 824 -0.27 -9.02 -19.04
CA LEU A 824 0.59 -8.25 -19.96
C LEU A 824 2.03 -8.15 -19.43
N GLY A 825 2.18 -7.89 -18.12
CA GLY A 825 3.45 -8.03 -17.41
C GLY A 825 3.87 -9.50 -17.24
N GLY A 826 2.92 -10.43 -17.30
CA GLY A 826 3.15 -11.88 -17.35
C GLY A 826 3.46 -12.56 -16.02
N VAL A 827 3.44 -11.86 -14.87
CA VAL A 827 3.87 -12.41 -13.57
C VAL A 827 2.67 -12.79 -12.69
N GLN A 828 2.37 -14.08 -12.59
CA GLN A 828 1.17 -14.61 -11.94
C GLN A 828 1.50 -15.45 -10.69
N ILE A 829 0.73 -15.31 -9.61
CA ILE A 829 0.95 -15.99 -8.33
C ILE A 829 0.41 -17.43 -8.39
N LEU A 830 1.28 -18.45 -8.25
CA LEU A 830 0.86 -19.86 -8.11
C LEU A 830 0.80 -20.29 -6.64
N GLU A 831 1.80 -19.92 -5.84
CA GLU A 831 1.80 -20.04 -4.37
C GLU A 831 1.96 -18.66 -3.74
N ALA A 832 1.35 -18.44 -2.57
CA ALA A 832 1.34 -17.15 -1.88
C ALA A 832 2.75 -16.56 -1.67
N GLY A 833 2.87 -15.24 -1.83
CA GLY A 833 4.14 -14.53 -1.75
C GLY A 833 5.07 -14.76 -2.93
N TYR A 834 4.59 -15.35 -4.04
CA TYR A 834 5.41 -15.74 -5.20
C TYR A 834 6.46 -16.82 -4.88
N ARG A 835 6.23 -17.66 -3.85
CA ARG A 835 7.09 -18.83 -3.58
C ARG A 835 7.18 -19.76 -4.80
N LYS A 836 6.05 -19.87 -5.51
CA LYS A 836 5.98 -20.31 -6.90
C LYS A 836 5.16 -19.31 -7.69
N PHE A 837 5.58 -19.03 -8.91
CA PHE A 837 4.89 -18.12 -9.81
C PHE A 837 5.00 -18.58 -11.26
N ARG A 838 4.11 -18.06 -12.11
CA ARG A 838 4.13 -18.28 -13.55
C ARG A 838 4.61 -17.01 -14.26
N VAL A 839 5.42 -17.19 -15.29
CA VAL A 839 5.90 -16.14 -16.19
C VAL A 839 5.37 -16.46 -17.58
N ALA A 840 4.21 -15.90 -17.92
CA ALA A 840 3.47 -16.15 -19.16
C ALA A 840 2.96 -14.81 -19.75
N PRO A 841 3.86 -13.96 -20.30
CA PRO A 841 3.46 -12.69 -20.89
C PRO A 841 2.66 -12.87 -22.20
N ALA A 842 1.63 -12.05 -22.37
CA ALA A 842 0.81 -11.99 -23.59
C ALA A 842 1.54 -11.32 -24.79
N VAL A 843 2.60 -11.96 -25.28
CA VAL A 843 3.49 -11.44 -26.33
C VAL A 843 2.75 -11.14 -27.63
N GLY A 844 2.87 -9.90 -28.14
CA GLY A 844 2.27 -9.48 -29.41
C GLY A 844 0.78 -9.16 -29.34
N LEU A 845 0.11 -9.44 -28.21
CA LEU A 845 -1.33 -9.22 -28.04
C LEU A 845 -1.65 -7.72 -28.06
N GLY A 846 -2.73 -7.32 -28.74
CA GLY A 846 -3.11 -5.91 -28.89
C GLY A 846 -2.06 -5.02 -29.59
N GLY A 847 -1.11 -5.62 -30.32
CA GLY A 847 0.00 -4.89 -30.96
C GLY A 847 1.16 -4.54 -30.02
N LEU A 848 1.19 -5.06 -28.79
CA LEU A 848 2.31 -4.86 -27.86
C LEU A 848 3.60 -5.48 -28.42
N ASN A 849 4.68 -4.71 -28.43
CA ASN A 849 6.00 -5.15 -28.91
C ASN A 849 7.07 -5.20 -27.81
N HIS A 850 6.79 -4.64 -26.64
CA HIS A 850 7.56 -4.87 -25.42
C HIS A 850 6.69 -4.67 -24.17
N ALA A 851 7.09 -5.32 -23.08
CA ALA A 851 6.68 -4.94 -21.73
C ALA A 851 7.83 -5.20 -20.74
N ARG A 852 7.82 -4.44 -19.65
CA ARG A 852 8.72 -4.63 -18.52
C ARG A 852 7.92 -4.64 -17.23
N CYS A 853 7.98 -5.76 -16.52
CA CYS A 853 7.34 -5.99 -15.24
C CYS A 853 8.42 -6.31 -14.21
N ALA A 854 8.41 -5.59 -13.08
CA ALA A 854 9.33 -5.82 -11.97
C ALA A 854 8.55 -5.73 -10.64
N LEU A 855 8.85 -6.63 -9.72
CA LEU A 855 8.19 -6.72 -8.42
C LEU A 855 9.19 -7.10 -7.32
N GLN A 856 9.24 -6.33 -6.24
CA GLN A 856 9.97 -6.67 -5.03
C GLN A 856 9.05 -7.48 -4.12
N THR A 857 9.26 -8.79 -4.09
CA THR A 857 8.58 -9.71 -3.19
C THR A 857 9.37 -9.85 -1.88
N PRO A 858 8.79 -10.42 -0.80
CA PRO A 858 9.57 -10.71 0.41
C PRO A 858 10.67 -11.77 0.22
N TYR A 859 10.67 -12.53 -0.88
CA TYR A 859 11.79 -13.42 -1.26
C TYR A 859 12.93 -12.67 -1.98
N GLY A 860 12.64 -11.51 -2.57
CA GLY A 860 13.55 -10.75 -3.43
C GLY A 860 12.88 -10.24 -4.71
N GLY A 861 13.68 -9.76 -5.65
CA GLY A 861 13.19 -9.22 -6.92
C GLY A 861 12.75 -10.30 -7.91
N VAL A 862 11.49 -10.23 -8.35
CA VAL A 862 10.95 -10.92 -9.53
C VAL A 862 10.94 -9.93 -10.70
N SER A 863 11.31 -10.38 -11.91
CA SER A 863 11.07 -9.59 -13.12
C SER A 863 10.79 -10.43 -14.35
N CYS A 864 10.03 -9.83 -15.27
CA CYS A 864 9.71 -10.32 -16.59
C CYS A 864 9.85 -9.14 -17.56
N GLU A 865 10.82 -9.20 -18.46
CA GLU A 865 11.04 -8.18 -19.49
C GLU A 865 11.09 -8.86 -20.85
N TRP A 866 10.25 -8.43 -21.79
CA TRP A 866 10.22 -9.02 -23.12
C TRP A 866 10.19 -7.98 -24.23
N THR A 867 10.81 -8.33 -25.35
CA THR A 867 10.79 -7.56 -26.59
C THR A 867 10.51 -8.48 -27.78
N LEU A 868 9.73 -7.98 -28.74
CA LEU A 868 9.39 -8.66 -29.98
C LEU A 868 9.85 -7.80 -31.16
N ALA A 869 10.97 -8.19 -31.78
CA ALA A 869 11.57 -7.46 -32.89
C ALA A 869 11.96 -8.44 -34.01
N GLN A 870 11.75 -8.07 -35.27
CA GLN A 870 12.17 -8.87 -36.44
C GLN A 870 11.74 -10.36 -36.44
N ARG A 871 10.59 -10.68 -35.81
CA ARG A 871 10.07 -12.05 -35.57
C ARG A 871 10.88 -12.87 -34.54
N GLU A 872 11.75 -12.24 -33.76
CA GLU A 872 12.39 -12.85 -32.58
C GLU A 872 11.73 -12.30 -31.31
N LEU A 873 11.32 -13.19 -30.40
CA LEU A 873 10.97 -12.86 -29.03
C LEU A 873 12.21 -13.06 -28.15
N LYS A 874 12.58 -12.03 -27.39
CA LYS A 874 13.53 -12.13 -26.28
C LYS A 874 12.79 -11.92 -24.97
N LEU A 875 12.96 -12.83 -24.03
CA LEU A 875 12.36 -12.81 -22.70
C LEU A 875 13.45 -12.96 -21.64
N VAL A 876 13.62 -11.95 -20.79
CA VAL A 876 14.47 -11.99 -19.61
C VAL A 876 13.60 -12.22 -18.38
N VAL A 877 13.99 -13.18 -17.55
CA VAL A 877 13.31 -13.53 -16.30
C VAL A 877 14.30 -13.50 -15.14
N ALA A 878 13.93 -12.85 -14.04
CA ALA A 878 14.64 -12.97 -12.77
C ALA A 878 13.74 -13.67 -11.73
N VAL A 879 14.28 -14.71 -11.10
CA VAL A 879 13.61 -15.55 -10.10
C VAL A 879 14.41 -15.45 -8.80
N PRO A 880 13.86 -14.93 -7.69
CA PRO A 880 14.62 -14.74 -6.45
C PRO A 880 14.96 -16.10 -5.80
N ALA A 881 16.02 -16.11 -5.00
CA ALA A 881 16.46 -17.31 -4.28
C ALA A 881 15.34 -17.91 -3.41
N ASN A 882 15.37 -19.23 -3.27
CA ASN A 882 14.36 -20.03 -2.55
C ASN A 882 12.94 -19.99 -3.16
N THR A 883 12.79 -19.52 -4.40
CA THR A 883 11.55 -19.61 -5.19
C THR A 883 11.77 -20.38 -6.50
N SER A 884 10.69 -20.69 -7.23
CA SER A 884 10.76 -21.28 -8.56
C SER A 884 9.69 -20.69 -9.49
N ALA A 885 9.96 -20.65 -10.79
CA ALA A 885 9.02 -20.16 -11.79
C ALA A 885 8.63 -21.21 -12.83
N GLU A 886 7.39 -21.15 -13.30
CA GLU A 886 6.94 -21.76 -14.55
C GLU A 886 6.99 -20.70 -15.66
N VAL A 887 7.98 -20.79 -16.55
CA VAL A 887 8.09 -19.88 -17.71
C VAL A 887 7.38 -20.52 -18.91
N VAL A 888 6.40 -19.84 -19.49
CA VAL A 888 5.65 -20.34 -20.65
C VAL A 888 5.98 -19.51 -21.88
N LEU A 889 6.53 -20.16 -22.89
CA LEU A 889 6.97 -19.55 -24.15
C LEU A 889 5.97 -19.86 -25.28
N PRO A 890 5.61 -18.90 -26.16
CA PRO A 890 4.59 -19.06 -27.20
C PRO A 890 5.11 -19.83 -28.43
N VAL A 891 5.61 -21.05 -28.22
CA VAL A 891 6.14 -21.97 -29.25
C VAL A 891 5.94 -23.41 -28.77
N LYS A 892 5.64 -24.35 -29.68
CA LYS A 892 5.41 -25.78 -29.32
C LYS A 892 6.62 -26.69 -29.57
N ARG A 893 7.78 -26.09 -29.84
CA ARG A 893 9.03 -26.76 -30.26
C ARG A 893 10.21 -26.29 -29.41
N ALA A 894 10.70 -27.20 -28.56
CA ALA A 894 11.84 -26.92 -27.68
C ALA A 894 13.15 -26.72 -28.45
N ASP A 895 13.30 -27.35 -29.61
CA ASP A 895 14.50 -27.26 -30.46
C ASP A 895 14.70 -25.87 -31.10
N LEU A 896 13.66 -25.03 -31.09
CA LEU A 896 13.73 -23.64 -31.54
C LEU A 896 14.10 -22.66 -30.41
N VAL A 897 14.05 -23.09 -29.14
CA VAL A 897 14.27 -22.20 -27.99
C VAL A 897 15.72 -22.28 -27.54
N SER A 898 16.34 -21.11 -27.38
CA SER A 898 17.62 -21.00 -26.67
C SER A 898 17.48 -20.26 -25.34
N GLU A 899 18.26 -20.68 -24.34
CA GLU A 899 18.45 -20.00 -23.06
C GLU A 899 19.93 -19.60 -22.97
N SER A 900 20.22 -18.30 -22.78
CA SER A 900 21.58 -17.75 -22.75
C SER A 900 22.47 -18.24 -23.91
N GLY A 901 21.88 -18.37 -25.11
CA GLY A 901 22.55 -18.83 -26.33
C GLY A 901 22.77 -20.34 -26.47
N LYS A 902 22.24 -21.18 -25.57
CA LYS A 902 22.29 -22.66 -25.66
C LYS A 902 20.89 -23.24 -25.89
N PRO A 903 20.74 -24.41 -26.55
CA PRO A 903 19.45 -25.08 -26.64
C PRO A 903 18.82 -25.30 -25.26
N VAL A 904 17.51 -25.07 -25.12
CA VAL A 904 16.84 -25.13 -23.80
C VAL A 904 16.93 -26.51 -23.13
N ALA A 905 17.10 -27.58 -23.91
CA ALA A 905 17.32 -28.93 -23.39
C ALA A 905 18.67 -29.11 -22.66
N ASP A 906 19.67 -28.28 -22.98
CA ASP A 906 21.01 -28.28 -22.40
C ASP A 906 21.23 -27.13 -21.39
N ALA A 907 20.17 -26.37 -21.07
CA ALA A 907 20.23 -25.15 -20.28
C ALA A 907 20.30 -25.43 -18.76
N SER A 908 21.32 -24.88 -18.10
CA SER A 908 21.51 -25.08 -16.66
C SER A 908 20.43 -24.38 -15.83
N GLY A 909 19.76 -25.11 -14.95
CA GLY A 909 18.71 -24.56 -14.08
C GLY A 909 17.29 -24.62 -14.67
N VAL A 910 17.12 -25.09 -15.91
CA VAL A 910 15.84 -25.60 -16.42
C VAL A 910 15.71 -27.04 -15.94
N THR A 911 14.69 -27.34 -15.14
CA THR A 911 14.52 -28.64 -14.46
C THR A 911 13.45 -29.52 -15.09
N ARG A 912 12.53 -28.93 -15.86
CA ARG A 912 11.45 -29.64 -16.57
C ARG A 912 11.03 -28.84 -17.80
N THR A 913 10.70 -29.55 -18.86
CA THR A 913 10.18 -29.00 -20.12
C THR A 913 8.94 -29.78 -20.53
N VAL A 914 7.83 -29.09 -20.82
CA VAL A 914 6.54 -29.69 -21.22
C VAL A 914 5.94 -28.88 -22.36
N VAL A 915 5.51 -29.53 -23.43
CA VAL A 915 4.66 -28.90 -24.45
C VAL A 915 3.21 -28.97 -23.98
N THR A 916 2.54 -27.82 -23.95
CA THR A 916 1.13 -27.65 -23.58
C THR A 916 0.35 -27.06 -24.76
N ASP A 917 -0.97 -26.87 -24.58
CA ASP A 917 -1.78 -26.19 -25.58
C ASP A 917 -1.43 -24.70 -25.73
N GLU A 918 -0.98 -24.07 -24.64
CA GLU A 918 -0.53 -22.66 -24.59
C GLU A 918 0.88 -22.45 -25.16
N GLY A 919 1.76 -23.45 -25.13
CA GLY A 919 3.13 -23.33 -25.64
C GLY A 919 4.13 -24.30 -25.01
N LEU A 920 5.35 -23.82 -24.76
CA LEU A 920 6.40 -24.58 -24.08
C LEU A 920 6.54 -24.08 -22.65
N SER A 921 6.10 -24.91 -21.70
CA SER A 921 6.26 -24.67 -20.25
C SER A 921 7.61 -25.20 -19.78
N LEU A 922 8.35 -24.35 -19.08
CA LEU A 922 9.68 -24.60 -18.51
C LEU A 922 9.62 -24.36 -17.00
N THR A 923 10.02 -25.35 -16.20
CA THR A 923 10.24 -25.13 -14.77
C THR A 923 11.68 -24.69 -14.53
N VAL A 924 11.87 -23.56 -13.85
CA VAL A 924 13.18 -23.01 -13.48
C VAL A 924 13.27 -22.73 -11.98
N GLY A 925 14.46 -22.90 -11.42
CA GLY A 925 14.77 -22.43 -10.07
C GLY A 925 15.07 -20.93 -10.04
N SER A 926 15.65 -20.47 -8.94
CA SER A 926 16.16 -19.11 -8.79
C SER A 926 17.29 -18.76 -9.77
N GLY A 927 17.50 -17.46 -10.02
CA GLY A 927 18.52 -16.89 -10.89
C GLY A 927 17.95 -16.07 -12.06
N ARG A 928 18.84 -15.55 -12.92
CA ARG A 928 18.48 -14.85 -14.16
C ARG A 928 18.53 -15.79 -15.35
N TYR A 929 17.50 -15.74 -16.20
CA TYR A 929 17.35 -16.53 -17.43
C TYR A 929 17.06 -15.61 -18.61
N GLU A 930 17.55 -15.97 -19.80
CA GLU A 930 17.36 -15.18 -21.02
C GLU A 930 16.97 -16.10 -22.18
N PHE A 931 15.69 -16.13 -22.51
CA PHE A 931 15.14 -16.96 -23.56
C PHE A 931 15.05 -16.18 -24.88
N SER A 932 15.55 -16.78 -25.97
CA SER A 932 15.34 -16.28 -27.33
C SER A 932 14.55 -17.31 -28.14
N VAL A 933 13.46 -16.87 -28.75
CA VAL A 933 12.48 -17.70 -29.46
C VAL A 933 12.23 -17.10 -30.85
N PRO A 934 12.58 -17.79 -31.95
CA PRO A 934 12.16 -17.40 -33.29
C PRO A 934 10.67 -17.70 -33.44
N ARG A 935 9.89 -16.71 -33.89
CA ARG A 935 8.47 -16.90 -34.20
C ARG A 935 8.37 -17.59 -35.56
N GLU A 936 7.72 -18.76 -35.60
CA GLU A 936 7.40 -19.44 -36.87
C GLU A 936 6.54 -18.51 -37.78
N PRO A 937 6.61 -18.66 -39.11
CA PRO A 937 6.26 -17.61 -40.08
C PRO A 937 4.84 -17.02 -40.08
#